data_AF-A0A250WPS0-F1
#
_entry.id   AF-A0A250WPS0-F1
#
_cell.length_a   1.000
_cell.length_b   1.000
_cell.length_c   1.000
_cell.angle_alpha   90.00
_cell.angle_beta   90.00
_cell.angle_gamma   90.00
#
_symmetry.space_group_name_H-M   'P 1'
#
loop_
_entity.id
_entity.type
_entity.pdbx_description
1 polymer ?
#
loop_
_entity_poly.entity_id
_entity_poly.type
_entity_poly.pdbx_seq_one_letter_code
_entity_poly.pdbx_strand_id
1 'polypeptide(L)'
;MIVGSRLLHCVHNLMGKAAAVASVLWFRRDLRLADHEALLAACNPKYSAMLPVYILDSSELLPRRSKEDGGIGVPKLGPHRCRFLLETLHDLKSQLREKGSDLYFQIGPTEQAMHLIIKQLAQEKRYQQVDLVYHREIMPSSVALEDLVSASFSEACRREGLASEVHSYWGSTLYHPLDLPKEFMSSQANPLLVNDTSGTFPTQQPLVPHLQPCNQGQKEASGLVPRLDSLVARMPSVMTQFIKSLTTQSTSIRQPLPGLPLQLLHVPPSFLPKPAAQVQSKNYDDAQRDSQHYGDEETPSVILDHLICSSPLPSTVAQVYNTAGAMAVSSLKELCLLTGLDITSSPLSLGEADERSDFTLPGGAVSASARLHYFLRGLLQKQKGTHPAFDSAEGDMLLEHCETSAPADTAPSIPLIGYKISRSLACGIDNSSKLSPFLALGCITARQVYHEVCAVRSEGLVPASECEWLIMHLQVRDFYLFTALKEGDSVLRPEGLQGGDCSTVELLWQQSGRDKFFKWAQASTGFPYVDASMKELIHTGWISNRGRQNAASFLAKSLAQDWRLGAELFESLLIDHDLAVNYVNWNYFSGVGNDPRSRSFKTVTQGIQYDPEGRLISRWLPALGKLPSDWKHRPFDMSEEDQTRWGCWLGKDYPAPIIDSNTQVGILKKLPR
;
A
#
# COMPACT_ATOMS: atom_id res chain seq x y z
N MET A 1 31.14 -18.82 54.08
CA MET A 1 30.36 -18.91 52.82
C MET A 1 28.84 -18.75 53.00
N ILE A 2 28.24 -18.82 54.20
CA ILE A 2 26.77 -18.72 54.36
C ILE A 2 26.27 -17.28 54.66
N VAL A 3 27.17 -16.34 54.98
CA VAL A 3 26.81 -14.93 55.24
C VAL A 3 26.76 -14.08 53.96
N GLY A 4 27.46 -14.50 52.89
CA GLY A 4 27.49 -13.76 51.61
C GLY A 4 26.22 -13.91 50.76
N SER A 5 25.48 -15.01 50.89
CA SER A 5 24.26 -15.25 50.09
C SER A 5 23.05 -14.46 50.60
N ARG A 6 22.95 -14.21 51.91
CA ARG A 6 21.88 -13.37 52.48
C ARG A 6 22.09 -11.88 52.23
N LEU A 7 23.33 -11.41 52.13
CA LEU A 7 23.60 -10.03 51.74
C LEU A 7 23.27 -9.77 50.25
N LEU A 8 23.54 -10.72 49.35
CA LEU A 8 23.10 -10.60 47.95
C LEU A 8 21.57 -10.61 47.80
N HIS A 9 20.86 -11.43 48.59
CA HIS A 9 19.39 -11.46 48.57
C HIS A 9 18.75 -10.22 49.22
N CYS A 10 19.40 -9.62 50.23
CA CYS A 10 18.98 -8.34 50.79
C CYS A 10 19.31 -7.17 49.86
N VAL A 11 20.48 -7.14 49.20
CA VAL A 11 20.84 -6.07 48.25
C VAL A 11 19.94 -6.10 47.00
N HIS A 12 19.48 -7.28 46.56
CA HIS A 12 18.48 -7.40 45.47
C HIS A 12 17.08 -6.91 45.88
N ASN A 13 16.76 -6.91 47.18
CA ASN A 13 15.49 -6.38 47.71
C ASN A 13 15.59 -4.93 48.23
N LEU A 14 16.81 -4.44 48.50
CA LEU A 14 17.10 -3.08 49.03
C LEU A 14 17.57 -2.11 47.94
N MET A 15 18.02 -2.58 46.78
CA MET A 15 17.96 -1.80 45.55
C MET A 15 16.49 -1.77 45.15
N GLY A 16 15.78 -0.68 45.48
CA GLY A 16 14.39 -0.50 45.11
C GLY A 16 14.19 -0.93 43.66
N LYS A 17 13.24 -1.84 43.40
CA LYS A 17 12.88 -2.26 42.04
C LYS A 17 12.75 -0.99 41.23
N ALA A 18 13.67 -0.76 40.30
CA ALA A 18 13.55 0.33 39.35
C ALA A 18 12.14 0.22 38.74
N ALA A 19 11.44 1.35 38.70
CA ALA A 19 10.09 1.42 38.15
C ALA A 19 10.07 0.74 36.77
N ALA A 20 9.34 -0.37 36.63
CA ALA A 20 9.31 -1.08 35.36
C ALA A 20 8.51 -0.23 34.37
N VAL A 21 9.11 0.06 33.22
CA VAL A 21 8.48 0.78 32.12
C VAL A 21 8.20 -0.21 31.00
N ALA A 22 7.04 -0.13 30.36
CA ALA A 22 6.72 -0.87 29.15
C ALA A 22 6.58 0.07 27.95
N SER A 23 6.90 -0.42 26.76
CA SER A 23 6.58 0.26 25.50
C SER A 23 5.47 -0.48 24.77
N VAL A 24 4.51 0.26 24.21
CA VAL A 24 3.55 -0.22 23.23
C VAL A 24 4.01 0.29 21.87
N LEU A 25 4.45 -0.63 21.01
CA LEU A 25 4.87 -0.32 19.65
C LEU A 25 3.70 -0.55 18.70
N TRP A 26 3.12 0.55 18.19
CA TRP A 26 1.96 0.50 17.31
C TRP A 26 2.36 0.50 15.84
N PHE A 27 2.25 -0.66 15.21
CA PHE A 27 2.43 -0.87 13.78
C PHE A 27 1.18 -0.48 12.99
N ARG A 28 1.40 0.11 11.81
CA ARG A 28 0.38 0.44 10.80
C ARG A 28 0.88 0.13 9.39
N ARG A 29 1.39 1.12 8.66
CA ARG A 29 1.94 0.99 7.29
C ARG A 29 3.46 0.95 7.30
N ASP A 30 4.02 0.32 8.32
CA ASP A 30 5.45 0.17 8.63
C ASP A 30 5.79 -1.28 8.99
N LEU A 31 5.14 -2.26 8.34
CA LEU A 31 5.17 -3.68 8.67
C LEU A 31 6.50 -4.38 8.32
N ARG A 32 7.57 -4.01 9.01
CA ARG A 32 8.93 -4.52 8.86
C ARG A 32 9.71 -4.40 10.16
N LEU A 33 10.86 -5.09 10.23
CA LEU A 33 11.83 -4.90 11.31
C LEU A 33 13.03 -4.01 10.91
N ALA A 34 13.40 -4.02 9.64
CA ALA A 34 14.53 -3.24 9.13
C ALA A 34 14.20 -1.75 8.97
N ASP A 35 15.20 -0.87 9.13
CA ASP A 35 15.05 0.58 8.94
C ASP A 35 13.84 1.19 9.68
N HIS A 36 13.65 0.81 10.95
CA HIS A 36 12.45 1.14 11.73
C HIS A 36 12.76 1.91 13.02
N GLU A 37 12.65 3.25 12.96
CA GLU A 37 13.00 4.16 14.07
C GLU A 37 12.14 3.93 15.32
N ALA A 38 10.82 3.81 15.17
CA ALA A 38 9.92 3.53 16.29
C ALA A 38 10.24 2.20 17.01
N LEU A 39 10.49 1.11 16.27
CA LEU A 39 10.92 -0.16 16.85
C LEU A 39 12.26 -0.06 17.59
N LEU A 40 13.25 0.63 17.00
CA LEU A 40 14.53 0.85 17.66
C LEU A 40 14.38 1.65 18.95
N ALA A 41 13.52 2.68 18.96
CA ALA A 41 13.18 3.45 20.14
C ALA A 41 12.45 2.60 21.20
N ALA A 42 11.51 1.74 20.77
CA ALA A 42 10.79 0.83 21.66
C ALA A 42 11.69 -0.27 22.28
N CYS A 43 12.87 -0.50 21.70
CA CYS A 43 13.92 -1.38 22.24
C CYS A 43 14.89 -0.69 23.22
N ASN A 44 14.66 0.59 23.56
CA ASN A 44 15.54 1.32 24.47
C ASN A 44 15.66 0.58 25.82
N PRO A 45 16.87 0.46 26.41
CA PRO A 45 17.09 -0.21 27.69
C PRO A 45 16.28 0.35 28.89
N LYS A 46 15.67 1.53 28.76
CA LYS A 46 14.71 2.07 29.74
C LYS A 46 13.47 1.17 29.89
N TYR A 47 13.11 0.42 28.85
CA TYR A 47 11.96 -0.48 28.84
C TYR A 47 12.32 -1.88 29.33
N SER A 48 11.43 -2.42 30.16
CA SER A 48 11.51 -3.79 30.70
C SER A 48 10.71 -4.81 29.88
N ALA A 49 9.79 -4.33 29.04
CA ALA A 49 8.96 -5.13 28.15
C ALA A 49 8.51 -4.27 26.97
N MET A 50 8.21 -4.91 25.83
CA MET A 50 7.66 -4.27 24.64
C MET A 50 6.47 -5.07 24.14
N LEU A 51 5.36 -4.40 23.84
CA LEU A 51 4.18 -4.98 23.23
C LEU A 51 4.02 -4.44 21.80
N PRO A 52 4.47 -5.20 20.77
CA PRO A 52 4.10 -4.96 19.38
C PRO A 52 2.60 -5.15 19.16
N VAL A 53 1.94 -4.13 18.60
CA VAL A 53 0.50 -4.10 18.37
C VAL A 53 0.22 -3.74 16.92
N TYR A 54 -0.67 -4.50 16.28
CA TYR A 54 -1.35 -4.08 15.06
C TYR A 54 -2.87 -4.10 15.30
N ILE A 55 -3.52 -2.96 15.03
CA ILE A 55 -4.98 -2.85 15.09
C ILE A 55 -5.48 -2.57 13.68
N LEU A 56 -6.29 -3.48 13.14
CA LEU A 56 -7.04 -3.20 11.93
C LEU A 56 -8.26 -2.35 12.31
N ASP A 57 -8.14 -1.05 12.07
CA ASP A 57 -9.23 -0.12 12.36
C ASP A 57 -10.48 -0.50 11.57
N SER A 58 -11.59 -0.72 12.28
CA SER A 58 -12.86 -1.14 11.65
C SER A 58 -13.34 -0.18 10.57
N SER A 59 -12.98 1.10 10.64
CA SER A 59 -13.33 2.07 9.60
C SER A 59 -12.70 1.75 8.25
N GLU A 60 -11.54 1.08 8.19
CA GLU A 60 -10.91 0.63 6.93
C GLU A 60 -11.77 -0.39 6.18
N LEU A 61 -12.66 -1.09 6.87
CA LEU A 61 -13.57 -2.08 6.30
C LEU A 61 -14.93 -1.48 5.91
N LEU A 62 -15.09 -0.17 6.10
CA LEU A 62 -16.27 0.59 5.73
C LEU A 62 -16.01 1.46 4.49
N PRO A 63 -17.06 1.98 3.85
CA PRO A 63 -16.90 2.83 2.68
C PRO A 63 -16.31 4.19 3.04
N ARG A 64 -15.50 4.75 2.14
CA ARG A 64 -15.04 6.14 2.28
C ARG A 64 -16.20 7.13 2.21
N ARG A 65 -17.11 6.90 1.27
CA ARG A 65 -18.38 7.63 1.14
C ARG A 65 -19.51 6.62 0.97
N SER A 66 -20.58 6.84 1.72
CA SER A 66 -21.82 6.08 1.58
C SER A 66 -22.45 6.35 0.21
N LYS A 67 -23.43 5.55 -0.21
CA LYS A 67 -24.16 5.82 -1.46
C LYS A 67 -24.98 7.10 -1.35
N GLU A 68 -25.46 7.40 -0.14
CA GLU A 68 -26.22 8.58 0.24
C GLU A 68 -25.37 9.85 0.12
N ASP A 69 -24.08 9.77 0.47
CA ASP A 69 -23.09 10.85 0.32
C ASP A 69 -22.51 10.94 -1.11
N GLY A 70 -23.11 10.22 -2.05
CA GLY A 70 -22.68 10.17 -3.44
C GLY A 70 -21.41 9.35 -3.69
N GLY A 71 -20.97 8.52 -2.75
CA GLY A 71 -19.93 7.50 -2.96
C GLY A 71 -20.44 6.25 -3.66
N ILE A 72 -19.57 5.25 -3.80
CA ILE A 72 -19.92 3.94 -4.37
C ILE A 72 -20.27 2.87 -3.34
N GLY A 73 -20.07 3.12 -2.04
CA GLY A 73 -20.47 2.22 -0.95
C GLY A 73 -19.62 0.94 -0.81
N VAL A 74 -18.44 0.89 -1.44
CA VAL A 74 -17.50 -0.24 -1.33
C VAL A 74 -16.47 0.03 -0.22
N PRO A 75 -15.90 -1.00 0.44
CA PRO A 75 -14.99 -0.81 1.55
C PRO A 75 -13.68 -0.17 1.10
N LYS A 76 -13.05 0.63 1.96
CA LYS A 76 -11.72 1.17 1.70
C LYS A 76 -10.72 0.03 1.49
N LEU A 77 -10.67 -0.97 2.37
CA LEU A 77 -9.78 -2.14 2.30
C LEU A 77 -10.41 -3.34 1.59
N GLY A 78 -10.35 -3.40 0.26
CA GLY A 78 -10.89 -4.53 -0.50
C GLY A 78 -10.09 -5.85 -0.33
N PRO A 79 -10.58 -6.95 -0.92
CA PRO A 79 -10.14 -8.32 -0.64
C PRO A 79 -8.67 -8.58 -1.01
N HIS A 80 -8.19 -8.09 -2.16
CA HIS A 80 -6.80 -8.25 -2.61
C HIS A 80 -5.81 -7.71 -1.60
N ARG A 81 -6.03 -6.46 -1.16
CA ARG A 81 -5.16 -5.81 -0.18
C ARG A 81 -5.34 -6.36 1.22
N CYS A 82 -6.55 -6.78 1.60
CA CYS A 82 -6.80 -7.46 2.87
C CYS A 82 -5.99 -8.76 2.97
N ARG A 83 -6.01 -9.57 1.91
CA ARG A 83 -5.19 -10.78 1.80
C ARG A 83 -3.70 -10.48 1.93
N PHE A 84 -3.19 -9.53 1.13
CA PHE A 84 -1.77 -9.15 1.16
C PHE A 84 -1.34 -8.60 2.54
N LEU A 85 -2.23 -7.87 3.21
CA LEU A 85 -2.03 -7.40 4.58
C LEU A 85 -1.91 -8.59 5.56
N LEU A 86 -2.81 -9.57 5.49
CA LEU A 86 -2.76 -10.75 6.35
C LEU A 86 -1.47 -11.57 6.14
N GLU A 87 -1.06 -11.77 4.89
CA GLU A 87 0.23 -12.40 4.55
C GLU A 87 1.40 -11.61 5.16
N THR A 88 1.37 -10.28 5.07
CA THR A 88 2.38 -9.38 5.65
C THR A 88 2.40 -9.44 7.18
N LEU A 89 1.24 -9.52 7.83
CA LEU A 89 1.14 -9.63 9.29
C LEU A 89 1.64 -11.00 9.78
N HIS A 90 1.39 -12.07 9.03
CA HIS A 90 1.96 -13.39 9.32
C HIS A 90 3.49 -13.38 9.23
N ASP A 91 4.06 -12.77 8.19
CA ASP A 91 5.50 -12.58 8.03
C ASP A 91 6.10 -11.77 9.21
N LEU A 92 5.51 -10.62 9.54
CA LEU A 92 5.94 -9.77 10.65
C LEU A 92 5.89 -10.52 12.00
N LYS A 93 4.79 -11.25 12.26
CA LYS A 93 4.62 -12.05 13.49
C LYS A 93 5.65 -13.17 13.58
N SER A 94 6.00 -13.82 12.46
CA SER A 94 7.06 -14.84 12.42
C SER A 94 8.41 -14.23 12.79
N GLN A 95 8.80 -13.12 12.15
CA GLN A 95 10.07 -12.45 12.41
C GLN A 95 10.19 -11.93 13.86
N LEU A 96 9.10 -11.43 14.45
CA LEU A 96 9.07 -11.02 15.86
C LEU A 96 9.28 -12.21 16.80
N ARG A 97 8.67 -13.37 16.50
CA ARG A 97 8.81 -14.61 17.28
C ARG A 97 10.21 -15.20 17.22
N GLU A 98 10.83 -15.18 16.05
CA GLU A 98 12.24 -15.59 15.86
C GLU A 98 13.19 -14.77 16.75
N LYS A 99 12.82 -13.53 17.07
CA LYS A 99 13.54 -12.64 17.97
C LYS A 99 13.04 -12.63 19.41
N GLY A 100 12.20 -13.58 19.82
CA GLY A 100 11.74 -13.74 21.21
C GLY A 100 10.62 -12.81 21.66
N SER A 101 9.95 -12.13 20.71
CA SER A 101 8.77 -11.29 20.93
C SER A 101 7.52 -11.92 20.29
N ASP A 102 6.42 -11.18 20.14
CA ASP A 102 5.23 -11.59 19.40
C ASP A 102 4.45 -10.35 18.92
N LEU A 103 3.46 -10.54 18.03
CA LEU A 103 2.56 -9.50 17.56
C LEU A 103 1.16 -9.68 18.16
N TYR A 104 0.66 -8.67 18.88
CA TYR A 104 -0.75 -8.57 19.27
C TYR A 104 -1.57 -8.01 18.11
N PHE A 105 -2.67 -8.67 17.78
CA PHE A 105 -3.56 -8.31 16.67
C PHE A 105 -5.00 -8.14 17.17
N GLN A 106 -5.68 -7.10 16.71
CA GLN A 106 -7.09 -6.87 16.98
C GLN A 106 -7.78 -6.17 15.80
N ILE A 107 -9.08 -6.45 15.63
CA ILE A 107 -9.97 -5.74 14.70
C ILE A 107 -10.95 -4.92 15.54
N GLY A 108 -11.12 -3.64 15.21
CA GLY A 108 -12.06 -2.76 15.91
C GLY A 108 -11.63 -1.29 15.88
N PRO A 109 -12.36 -0.40 16.57
CA PRO A 109 -11.96 1.00 16.73
C PRO A 109 -10.64 1.09 17.49
N THR A 110 -9.65 1.77 16.91
CA THR A 110 -8.27 1.78 17.42
C THR A 110 -8.18 2.35 18.84
N GLU A 111 -8.91 3.41 19.13
CA GLU A 111 -8.94 4.07 20.43
C GLU A 111 -9.47 3.14 21.53
N GLN A 112 -10.49 2.33 21.22
CA GLN A 112 -11.07 1.37 22.17
C GLN A 112 -10.11 0.21 22.42
N ALA A 113 -9.49 -0.33 21.36
CA ALA A 113 -8.48 -1.37 21.50
C ALA A 113 -7.30 -0.91 22.38
N MET A 114 -6.83 0.33 22.21
CA MET A 114 -5.77 0.90 23.05
C MET A 114 -6.18 1.02 24.52
N HIS A 115 -7.41 1.43 24.81
CA HIS A 115 -7.91 1.45 26.20
C HIS A 115 -7.87 0.06 26.86
N LEU A 116 -8.27 -0.98 26.12
CA LEU A 116 -8.26 -2.37 26.63
C LEU A 116 -6.84 -2.87 26.87
N ILE A 117 -5.92 -2.56 25.96
CA ILE A 117 -4.50 -2.88 26.11
C ILE A 117 -3.94 -2.25 27.39
N ILE A 118 -4.20 -0.96 27.62
CA ILE A 118 -3.71 -0.26 28.82
C ILE A 118 -4.32 -0.82 30.09
N LYS A 119 -5.63 -1.07 30.11
CA LYS A 119 -6.31 -1.69 31.25
C LYS A 119 -5.68 -3.05 31.60
N GLN A 120 -5.34 -3.86 30.60
CA GLN A 120 -4.70 -5.16 30.82
C GLN A 120 -3.27 -5.02 31.36
N LEU A 121 -2.47 -4.08 30.81
CA LEU A 121 -1.12 -3.81 31.30
C LEU A 121 -1.13 -3.33 32.75
N ALA A 122 -2.09 -2.49 33.13
CA ALA A 122 -2.27 -2.01 34.49
C ALA A 122 -2.59 -3.13 35.49
N GLN A 123 -3.41 -4.10 35.09
CA GLN A 123 -3.78 -5.25 35.93
C GLN A 123 -2.59 -6.12 36.34
N GLU A 124 -1.49 -6.11 35.56
CA GLU A 124 -0.28 -6.82 35.97
C GLU A 124 0.36 -6.22 37.23
N LYS A 125 0.11 -4.93 37.53
CA LYS A 125 0.66 -4.19 38.70
C LYS A 125 2.19 -4.18 38.77
N ARG A 126 2.87 -4.37 37.65
CA ARG A 126 4.34 -4.38 37.55
C ARG A 126 4.88 -3.08 36.99
N TYR A 127 4.12 -2.42 36.13
CA TYR A 127 4.53 -1.21 35.43
C TYR A 127 4.08 0.05 36.17
N GLN A 128 4.94 1.07 36.18
CA GLN A 128 4.59 2.41 36.66
C GLN A 128 4.40 3.40 35.52
N GLN A 129 4.91 3.07 34.34
CA GLN A 129 4.84 3.88 33.14
C GLN A 129 4.67 2.98 31.91
N VAL A 130 3.84 3.43 30.96
CA VAL A 130 3.64 2.79 29.66
C VAL A 130 3.73 3.86 28.57
N ASP A 131 4.69 3.71 27.66
CA ASP A 131 4.92 4.68 26.58
C ASP A 131 4.38 4.15 25.25
N LEU A 132 3.76 5.01 24.46
CA LEU A 132 3.30 4.72 23.10
C LEU A 132 4.37 5.12 22.09
N VAL A 133 4.70 4.23 21.16
CA VAL A 133 5.75 4.45 20.15
C VAL A 133 5.24 4.07 18.76
N TYR A 134 5.34 4.95 17.76
CA TYR A 134 4.85 4.69 16.40
C TYR A 134 5.52 5.52 15.29
N HIS A 135 5.40 5.11 14.03
CA HIS A 135 5.73 5.95 12.86
C HIS A 135 4.53 6.80 12.45
N ARG A 136 4.74 8.08 12.11
CA ARG A 136 3.71 9.02 11.66
C ARG A 136 3.18 8.72 10.26
N GLU A 137 1.90 9.00 10.06
CA GLU A 137 1.22 9.02 8.77
C GLU A 137 1.21 10.43 8.18
N ILE A 138 0.91 10.49 6.88
CA ILE A 138 1.02 11.71 6.09
C ILE A 138 -0.32 12.43 5.93
N MET A 139 -1.42 11.67 5.81
CA MET A 139 -2.74 12.21 5.51
C MET A 139 -3.39 12.83 6.75
N PRO A 140 -4.05 14.01 6.67
CA PRO A 140 -4.66 14.65 7.84
C PRO A 140 -5.67 13.77 8.55
N SER A 141 -6.48 13.00 7.82
CA SER A 141 -7.40 12.02 8.43
C SER A 141 -6.67 10.97 9.28
N SER A 142 -5.48 10.54 8.84
CA SER A 142 -4.64 9.60 9.58
C SER A 142 -3.96 10.25 10.78
N VAL A 143 -3.56 11.51 10.65
CA VAL A 143 -3.01 12.28 11.78
C VAL A 143 -4.08 12.55 12.83
N ALA A 144 -5.31 12.90 12.43
CA ALA A 144 -6.41 13.09 13.36
C ALA A 144 -6.68 11.82 14.17
N LEU A 145 -6.55 10.64 13.55
CA LEU A 145 -6.60 9.36 14.25
C LEU A 145 -5.41 9.20 15.21
N GLU A 146 -4.20 9.57 14.83
CA GLU A 146 -3.02 9.55 15.74
C GLU A 146 -3.23 10.42 16.97
N ASP A 147 -3.74 11.63 16.78
CA ASP A 147 -4.00 12.58 17.86
C ASP A 147 -5.09 12.03 18.80
N LEU A 148 -6.17 11.47 18.23
CA LEU A 148 -7.23 10.80 19.00
C LEU A 148 -6.71 9.60 19.79
N VAL A 149 -5.90 8.75 19.16
CA VAL A 149 -5.31 7.57 19.79
C VAL A 149 -4.33 7.97 20.88
N SER A 150 -3.48 8.96 20.65
CA SER A 150 -2.50 9.45 21.62
C SER A 150 -3.18 10.06 22.85
N ALA A 151 -4.24 10.85 22.64
CA ALA A 151 -5.06 11.39 23.72
C ALA A 151 -5.77 10.28 24.51
N SER A 152 -6.39 9.33 23.81
CA SER A 152 -7.08 8.17 24.38
C SER A 152 -6.13 7.28 25.20
N PHE A 153 -4.95 7.01 24.67
CA PHE A 153 -3.89 6.26 25.34
C PHE A 153 -3.46 6.95 26.65
N SER A 154 -3.17 8.25 26.59
CA SER A 154 -2.72 9.03 27.75
C SER A 154 -3.80 9.13 28.83
N GLU A 155 -5.07 9.26 28.43
CA GLU A 155 -6.21 9.26 29.35
C GLU A 155 -6.41 7.87 29.98
N ALA A 156 -6.31 6.79 29.21
CA ALA A 156 -6.38 5.43 29.72
C ALA A 156 -5.28 5.16 30.77
N CYS A 157 -4.04 5.55 30.48
CA CYS A 157 -2.93 5.42 31.43
C CYS A 157 -3.20 6.19 32.73
N ARG A 158 -3.67 7.44 32.63
CA ARG A 158 -4.01 8.28 33.78
C ARG A 158 -5.10 7.66 34.67
N ARG A 159 -6.14 7.10 34.06
CA ARG A 159 -7.24 6.42 34.80
C ARG A 159 -6.76 5.21 35.57
N GLU A 160 -5.82 4.47 35.00
CA GLU A 160 -5.22 3.29 35.62
C GLU A 160 -4.03 3.62 36.54
N GLY A 161 -3.71 4.91 36.74
CA GLY A 161 -2.63 5.36 37.62
C GLY A 161 -1.22 5.15 37.06
N LEU A 162 -1.08 5.04 35.74
CA LEU A 162 0.19 4.88 35.02
C LEU A 162 0.66 6.23 34.46
N ALA A 163 1.97 6.49 34.53
CA ALA A 163 2.59 7.53 33.72
C ALA A 163 2.64 7.11 32.24
N SER A 164 2.70 8.08 31.33
CA SER A 164 2.77 7.79 29.88
C SER A 164 3.46 8.89 29.11
N GLU A 165 4.34 8.51 28.18
CA GLU A 165 4.85 9.36 27.11
C GLU A 165 4.39 8.85 25.74
N VAL A 166 4.35 9.74 24.76
CA VAL A 166 4.04 9.41 23.36
C VAL A 166 5.20 9.82 22.49
N HIS A 167 5.74 8.88 21.72
CA HIS A 167 6.88 9.08 20.84
C HIS A 167 6.48 8.73 19.40
N SER A 168 6.66 9.70 18.50
CA SER A 168 6.37 9.54 17.07
C SER A 168 7.60 9.84 16.22
N TYR A 169 7.74 9.11 15.11
CA TYR A 169 8.91 9.17 14.22
C TYR A 169 8.49 9.20 12.75
N TRP A 170 9.33 9.72 11.87
CA TRP A 170 9.05 9.75 10.43
C TRP A 170 9.80 8.66 9.65
N GLY A 171 9.07 7.76 8.99
CA GLY A 171 9.65 6.61 8.28
C GLY A 171 9.20 6.38 6.83
N SER A 172 8.27 7.19 6.32
CA SER A 172 7.45 6.80 5.15
C SER A 172 8.01 7.26 3.79
N THR A 173 8.91 8.24 3.78
CA THR A 173 9.44 8.91 2.57
C THR A 173 10.93 8.60 2.34
N LEU A 174 11.39 8.81 1.10
CA LEU A 174 12.81 8.74 0.75
C LEU A 174 13.60 9.87 1.39
N TYR A 175 13.09 11.10 1.27
CA TYR A 175 13.66 12.29 1.92
C TYR A 175 12.94 12.54 3.23
N HIS A 176 13.68 12.71 4.31
CA HIS A 176 13.05 13.13 5.57
C HIS A 176 12.53 14.57 5.42
N PRO A 177 11.34 14.92 5.95
CA PRO A 177 10.76 16.26 5.81
C PRO A 177 11.70 17.37 6.29
N LEU A 178 12.38 17.14 7.42
CA LEU A 178 13.36 18.08 8.00
C LEU A 178 14.62 18.29 7.14
N ASP A 179 14.87 17.41 6.16
CA ASP A 179 16.03 17.48 5.28
C ASP A 179 15.68 18.16 3.94
N LEU A 180 14.40 18.51 3.71
CA LEU A 180 13.95 19.14 2.46
C LEU A 180 14.50 20.57 2.28
N PRO A 181 14.63 21.05 1.03
CA PRO A 181 14.93 22.44 0.73
C PRO A 181 14.00 23.43 1.47
N LYS A 182 14.56 24.52 2.01
CA LYS A 182 13.82 25.53 2.80
C LYS A 182 12.60 26.12 2.08
N GLU A 183 12.63 26.20 0.75
CA GLU A 183 11.53 26.66 -0.09
C GLU A 183 10.28 25.76 -0.01
N PHE A 184 10.46 24.47 0.32
CA PHE A 184 9.37 23.55 0.62
C PHE A 184 9.06 23.47 2.12
N MET A 185 9.83 24.19 2.96
CA MET A 185 9.69 24.20 4.43
C MET A 185 9.12 25.52 5.02
N SER A 186 8.69 26.52 4.23
CA SER A 186 8.18 27.81 4.77
C SER A 186 6.79 28.17 4.22
N SER A 187 5.86 28.83 4.93
CA SER A 187 5.92 29.69 6.12
C SER A 187 4.72 29.59 7.08
N GLN A 188 3.90 28.53 6.99
CA GLN A 188 3.12 28.06 8.13
C GLN A 188 3.78 26.76 8.55
N ALA A 189 4.39 26.73 9.73
CA ALA A 189 4.91 25.49 10.31
C ALA A 189 3.82 24.45 10.17
N ASN A 190 4.01 23.45 9.31
CA ASN A 190 3.02 22.39 9.16
C ASN A 190 2.92 21.77 10.56
N PRO A 191 1.75 21.85 11.26
CA PRO A 191 1.64 21.42 12.66
C PRO A 191 2.12 19.96 12.85
N LEU A 192 2.12 19.20 11.76
CA LEU A 192 2.61 17.82 11.63
C LEU A 192 4.11 17.63 11.91
N LEU A 193 4.93 18.69 11.89
CA LEU A 193 6.36 18.61 12.26
C LEU A 193 6.65 19.10 13.68
N VAL A 194 5.65 19.66 14.38
CA VAL A 194 5.85 20.36 15.68
C VAL A 194 6.07 19.39 16.85
N ASN A 195 5.76 18.10 16.68
CA ASN A 195 5.91 17.06 17.71
C ASN A 195 6.72 15.83 17.23
N ASP A 196 7.51 15.96 16.17
CA ASP A 196 8.39 14.87 15.72
C ASP A 196 9.54 14.69 16.71
N THR A 197 9.60 13.52 17.36
CA THR A 197 10.67 13.20 18.31
C THR A 197 11.94 12.72 17.64
N SER A 198 11.98 12.64 16.30
CA SER A 198 13.17 12.27 15.52
C SER A 198 14.41 13.09 15.88
N GLY A 199 14.23 14.35 16.32
CA GLY A 199 15.31 15.22 16.78
C GLY A 199 16.01 14.77 18.07
N THR A 200 15.49 13.75 18.76
CA THR A 200 16.04 13.21 20.03
C THR A 200 16.80 11.90 19.86
N PHE A 201 16.91 11.37 18.63
CA PHE A 201 17.72 10.17 18.38
C PHE A 201 19.22 10.49 18.54
N PRO A 202 19.99 9.72 19.33
CA PRO A 202 21.41 9.99 19.58
C PRO A 202 22.33 9.68 18.38
N THR A 203 21.78 9.20 17.26
CA THR A 203 22.52 8.97 16.02
C THR A 203 21.92 9.84 14.93
N GLN A 204 22.56 10.99 14.67
CA GLN A 204 22.44 11.65 13.38
C GLN A 204 22.82 10.59 12.33
N GLN A 205 21.83 10.00 11.66
CA GLN A 205 22.08 9.02 10.60
C GLN A 205 23.03 9.67 9.59
N PRO A 206 24.14 9.01 9.23
CA PRO A 206 25.08 9.58 8.27
C PRO A 206 24.34 9.90 6.96
N LEU A 207 24.48 11.14 6.53
CA LEU A 207 23.85 11.66 5.32
C LEU A 207 24.64 11.20 4.09
N VAL A 208 23.96 10.56 3.13
CA VAL A 208 24.56 10.29 1.81
C VAL A 208 24.09 11.36 0.83
N PRO A 209 25.02 12.01 0.10
CA PRO A 209 24.64 12.95 -0.94
C PRO A 209 23.73 12.31 -1.99
N HIS A 210 22.80 13.11 -2.51
CA HIS A 210 22.00 12.74 -3.68
C HIS A 210 22.91 12.22 -4.82
N LEU A 211 22.54 11.09 -5.45
CA LEU A 211 23.22 10.63 -6.67
C LEU A 211 23.18 11.73 -7.73
N GLN A 212 24.35 12.23 -8.12
CA GLN A 212 24.44 13.25 -9.16
C GLN A 212 24.03 12.66 -10.52
N PRO A 213 23.27 13.40 -11.35
CA PRO A 213 22.96 12.98 -12.71
C PRO A 213 24.25 12.73 -13.49
N CYS A 214 24.25 11.75 -14.39
CA CYS A 214 25.37 11.60 -15.31
C CYS A 214 25.52 12.86 -16.20
N ASN A 215 26.56 13.65 -15.96
CA ASN A 215 26.85 14.90 -16.71
C ASN A 215 27.35 14.66 -18.16
N GLN A 216 27.46 13.41 -18.60
CA GLN A 216 27.97 13.09 -19.93
C GLN A 216 26.86 12.47 -20.78
N GLY A 217 26.59 13.08 -21.93
CA GLY A 217 25.90 12.40 -23.01
C GLY A 217 26.78 11.26 -23.51
N GLN A 218 26.73 10.10 -22.86
CA GLN A 218 27.32 8.89 -23.41
C GLN A 218 26.47 8.46 -24.60
N LYS A 219 27.11 8.29 -25.76
CA LYS A 219 26.53 7.53 -26.86
C LYS A 219 26.39 6.08 -26.38
N GLU A 220 25.22 5.71 -25.87
CA GLU A 220 24.84 4.30 -25.77
C GLU A 220 24.52 3.78 -27.19
N ALA A 221 24.73 2.48 -27.42
CA ALA A 221 24.63 1.83 -28.73
C ALA A 221 23.25 1.98 -29.42
N SER A 222 22.23 2.47 -28.70
CA SER A 222 20.84 2.62 -29.14
C SER A 222 20.44 4.05 -29.57
N GLY A 223 21.37 5.02 -29.58
CA GLY A 223 21.12 6.39 -30.04
C GLY A 223 21.14 7.47 -28.94
N LEU A 224 20.67 8.69 -29.26
CA LEU A 224 20.65 9.83 -28.33
C LEU A 224 19.65 9.59 -27.18
N VAL A 225 20.19 9.22 -26.02
CA VAL A 225 19.47 9.07 -24.76
C VAL A 225 18.97 10.46 -24.31
N PRO A 226 17.65 10.69 -24.15
CA PRO A 226 17.16 11.95 -23.61
C PRO A 226 17.64 12.10 -22.16
N ARG A 227 18.28 13.24 -21.82
CA ARG A 227 18.75 13.55 -20.47
C ARG A 227 17.59 13.56 -19.47
N LEU A 228 17.85 13.26 -18.19
CA LEU A 228 16.87 13.38 -17.11
C LEU A 228 16.13 14.73 -17.17
N ASP A 229 16.83 15.83 -17.48
CA ASP A 229 16.26 17.16 -17.70
C ASP A 229 15.16 17.24 -18.77
N SER A 230 15.33 16.53 -19.89
CA SER A 230 14.38 16.52 -21.00
C SER A 230 13.10 15.76 -20.66
N LEU A 231 13.19 14.80 -19.74
CA LEU A 231 12.05 14.03 -19.25
C LEU A 231 11.35 14.72 -18.09
N VAL A 232 12.10 15.29 -17.17
CA VAL A 232 11.57 16.10 -16.08
C VAL A 232 10.77 17.28 -16.66
N ALA A 233 11.16 17.83 -17.80
CA ALA A 233 10.37 18.82 -18.54
C ALA A 233 8.99 18.31 -19.03
N ARG A 234 8.82 16.99 -19.23
CA ARG A 234 7.52 16.38 -19.61
C ARG A 234 6.61 16.12 -18.40
N MET A 235 7.05 16.32 -17.17
CA MET A 235 6.22 16.26 -15.97
C MET A 235 5.50 17.61 -15.72
N PRO A 236 4.47 17.65 -14.85
CA PRO A 236 3.90 18.92 -14.38
C PRO A 236 4.98 19.84 -13.81
N SER A 237 4.89 21.15 -14.04
CA SER A 237 5.95 22.11 -13.71
C SER A 237 6.34 22.11 -12.22
N VAL A 238 5.37 21.94 -11.33
CA VAL A 238 5.62 21.91 -9.88
C VAL A 238 6.43 20.66 -9.49
N MET A 239 6.10 19.50 -10.07
CA MET A 239 6.87 18.26 -9.88
C MET A 239 8.27 18.36 -10.47
N THR A 240 8.40 18.98 -11.66
CA THR A 240 9.69 19.30 -12.28
C THR A 240 10.57 20.14 -11.36
N GLN A 241 9.99 21.19 -10.78
CA GLN A 241 10.70 22.09 -9.85
C GLN A 241 11.13 21.36 -8.59
N PHE A 242 10.27 20.53 -8.00
CA PHE A 242 10.59 19.71 -6.84
C PHE A 242 11.80 18.80 -7.09
N ILE A 243 11.75 17.97 -8.14
CA ILE A 243 12.84 17.02 -8.45
C ILE A 243 14.15 17.76 -8.79
N LYS A 244 14.06 18.87 -9.52
CA LYS A 244 15.24 19.70 -9.82
C LYS A 244 15.84 20.29 -8.55
N SER A 245 15.02 20.82 -7.64
CA SER A 245 15.47 21.43 -6.39
C SER A 245 16.18 20.41 -5.49
N LEU A 246 15.65 19.18 -5.38
CA LEU A 246 16.33 18.08 -4.66
C LEU A 246 17.72 17.78 -5.22
N THR A 247 17.85 17.81 -6.55
CA THR A 247 19.10 17.52 -7.25
C THR A 247 20.09 18.68 -7.12
N THR A 248 19.66 19.92 -7.37
CA THR A 248 20.52 21.11 -7.34
C THR A 248 21.03 21.43 -5.95
N GLN A 249 20.22 21.21 -4.91
CA GLN A 249 20.61 21.44 -3.52
C GLN A 249 21.31 20.24 -2.89
N SER A 250 21.52 19.15 -3.65
CA SER A 250 22.13 17.91 -3.16
C SER A 250 21.47 17.40 -1.87
N THR A 251 20.13 17.43 -1.85
CA THR A 251 19.34 17.03 -0.68
C THR A 251 19.74 15.62 -0.25
N SER A 252 20.18 15.49 0.99
CA SER A 252 20.75 14.24 1.49
C SER A 252 19.65 13.22 1.78
N ILE A 253 20.00 11.95 1.58
CA ILE A 253 19.17 10.82 1.95
C ILE A 253 19.85 10.13 3.13
N ARG A 254 19.09 9.87 4.19
CA ARG A 254 19.63 9.22 5.38
C ARG A 254 19.95 7.76 5.12
N GLN A 255 20.99 7.25 5.76
CA GLN A 255 21.30 5.82 5.75
C GLN A 255 20.19 5.01 6.44
N PRO A 256 19.87 3.80 5.97
CA PRO A 256 18.97 2.91 6.68
C PRO A 256 19.55 2.61 8.07
N LEU A 257 18.68 2.48 9.06
CA LEU A 257 19.13 2.17 10.42
C LEU A 257 19.93 0.87 10.52
N PRO A 258 20.85 0.76 11.51
CA PRO A 258 21.55 -0.49 11.79
C PRO A 258 20.59 -1.62 12.18
N GLY A 259 21.10 -2.85 12.14
CA GLY A 259 20.35 -4.04 12.55
C GLY A 259 19.88 -3.97 14.01
N LEU A 260 18.73 -4.58 14.27
CA LEU A 260 18.17 -4.73 15.61
C LEU A 260 19.00 -5.67 16.48
N PRO A 261 18.84 -5.62 17.81
CA PRO A 261 19.37 -6.65 18.71
C PRO A 261 19.00 -8.08 18.27
N LEU A 262 19.82 -9.06 18.67
CA LEU A 262 19.58 -10.48 18.38
C LEU A 262 18.26 -10.96 19.01
N GLN A 263 17.95 -10.50 20.22
CA GLN A 263 16.71 -10.77 20.94
C GLN A 263 16.03 -9.44 21.26
N LEU A 264 14.72 -9.36 20.98
CA LEU A 264 13.89 -8.21 21.34
C LEU A 264 13.39 -8.35 22.77
N LEU A 265 12.86 -7.24 23.31
CA LEU A 265 12.19 -7.26 24.60
C LEU A 265 10.98 -8.20 24.57
N HIS A 266 10.79 -8.93 25.67
CA HIS A 266 9.67 -9.84 25.81
C HIS A 266 8.34 -9.09 25.84
N VAL A 267 7.31 -9.76 25.32
CA VAL A 267 5.92 -9.32 25.41
C VAL A 267 5.45 -9.42 26.87
N PRO A 268 4.68 -8.45 27.38
CA PRO A 268 4.06 -8.56 28.70
C PRO A 268 3.28 -9.88 28.87
N PRO A 269 3.44 -10.61 29.99
CA PRO A 269 2.89 -11.96 30.19
C PRO A 269 1.39 -12.07 30.01
N SER A 270 0.63 -10.99 30.30
CA SER A 270 -0.82 -10.97 30.10
C SER A 270 -1.25 -11.10 28.64
N PHE A 271 -0.35 -10.88 27.68
CA PHE A 271 -0.59 -10.98 26.24
C PHE A 271 0.02 -12.23 25.61
N LEU A 272 0.70 -13.08 26.40
CA LEU A 272 1.17 -14.37 25.92
C LEU A 272 -0.02 -15.34 25.76
N PRO A 273 0.04 -16.27 24.79
CA PRO A 273 -0.98 -17.30 24.65
C PRO A 273 -1.10 -18.10 25.95
N LYS A 274 -2.32 -18.18 26.51
CA LYS A 274 -2.56 -19.05 27.67
C LYS A 274 -2.42 -20.52 27.25
N PRO A 275 -1.76 -21.38 28.04
CA PRO A 275 -1.66 -22.80 27.72
C PRO A 275 -3.05 -23.44 27.65
N ALA A 276 -3.25 -24.33 26.67
CA ALA A 276 -4.55 -24.93 26.29
C ALA A 276 -5.30 -25.63 27.44
N ALA A 277 -4.65 -25.91 28.58
CA ALA A 277 -5.25 -26.56 29.74
C ALA A 277 -6.22 -25.68 30.57
N GLN A 278 -6.39 -24.39 30.25
CA GLN A 278 -7.30 -23.48 30.97
C GLN A 278 -8.46 -22.93 30.15
N VAL A 279 -8.58 -23.31 28.87
CA VAL A 279 -9.74 -22.96 28.04
C VAL A 279 -10.73 -24.11 28.14
N GLN A 280 -11.57 -24.12 29.17
CA GLN A 280 -12.83 -24.87 29.09
C GLN A 280 -13.63 -24.24 27.95
N SER A 281 -13.78 -24.99 26.85
CA SER A 281 -14.65 -24.65 25.75
C SER A 281 -16.09 -24.52 26.26
N LYS A 282 -16.53 -23.30 26.58
CA LYS A 282 -17.93 -22.97 26.41
C LYS A 282 -18.12 -22.70 24.93
N ASN A 283 -18.86 -23.59 24.28
CA ASN A 283 -19.11 -23.54 22.85
C ASN A 283 -19.76 -22.20 22.48
N TYR A 284 -19.37 -21.67 21.33
CA TYR A 284 -19.92 -20.45 20.72
C TYR A 284 -21.46 -20.53 20.52
N ASP A 285 -22.03 -21.74 20.51
CA ASP A 285 -23.47 -22.00 20.39
C ASP A 285 -24.27 -21.75 21.68
N ASP A 286 -23.65 -21.79 22.87
CA ASP A 286 -24.38 -21.55 24.13
C ASP A 286 -24.64 -20.05 24.35
N ALA A 287 -23.78 -19.17 23.83
CA ALA A 287 -23.97 -17.71 23.87
C ALA A 287 -25.14 -17.22 22.99
N GLN A 288 -25.58 -18.02 22.00
CA GLN A 288 -26.77 -17.73 21.20
C GLN A 288 -28.07 -18.31 21.77
N ARG A 289 -28.00 -19.27 22.70
CA ARG A 289 -29.20 -19.83 23.34
C ARG A 289 -29.68 -19.02 24.54
N ASP A 290 -28.75 -18.42 25.29
CA ASP A 290 -29.10 -17.58 26.44
C ASP A 290 -29.65 -16.20 26.06
N SER A 291 -29.56 -15.78 24.79
CA SER A 291 -30.11 -14.51 24.29
C SER A 291 -31.59 -14.59 23.87
N GLN A 292 -32.22 -15.78 23.88
CA GLN A 292 -33.65 -15.91 23.58
C GLN A 292 -34.57 -15.74 24.79
N HIS A 293 -34.02 -15.50 25.99
CA HIS A 293 -34.82 -15.50 27.22
C HIS A 293 -34.56 -14.35 28.19
N TYR A 294 -34.09 -13.18 27.73
CA TYR A 294 -34.24 -11.95 28.51
C TYR A 294 -34.47 -10.76 27.58
N GLY A 295 -35.62 -10.10 27.76
CA GLY A 295 -35.92 -8.84 27.12
C GLY A 295 -35.15 -7.69 27.76
N ASP A 296 -34.78 -6.74 26.92
CA ASP A 296 -34.32 -5.37 27.19
C ASP A 296 -33.18 -5.17 28.21
N GLU A 297 -32.13 -4.49 27.74
CA GLU A 297 -30.89 -4.07 28.44
C GLU A 297 -29.72 -5.09 28.46
N GLU A 298 -29.05 -5.28 27.32
CA GLU A 298 -27.68 -5.84 27.32
C GLU A 298 -26.67 -4.77 27.76
N THR A 299 -26.08 -4.97 28.95
CA THR A 299 -24.89 -4.25 29.42
C THR A 299 -23.65 -4.60 28.57
N PRO A 300 -22.82 -3.62 28.14
CA PRO A 300 -21.62 -3.85 27.33
C PRO A 300 -20.49 -4.68 27.98
N SER A 301 -20.59 -5.02 29.27
CA SER A 301 -19.45 -5.47 30.06
C SER A 301 -19.08 -6.95 29.88
N VAL A 302 -19.97 -7.81 29.37
CA VAL A 302 -19.72 -9.27 29.32
C VAL A 302 -18.99 -9.70 28.03
N ILE A 303 -19.09 -8.94 26.95
CA ILE A 303 -18.36 -9.19 25.69
C ILE A 303 -16.88 -8.79 25.81
N LEU A 304 -16.54 -7.92 26.76
CA LEU A 304 -15.20 -7.34 26.93
C LEU A 304 -14.16 -8.30 27.52
N ASP A 305 -14.55 -9.33 28.27
CA ASP A 305 -13.61 -10.23 28.94
C ASP A 305 -12.99 -11.30 28.00
N HIS A 306 -13.61 -11.55 26.83
CA HIS A 306 -13.10 -12.51 25.84
C HIS A 306 -12.14 -11.89 24.80
N LEU A 307 -11.96 -10.56 24.80
CA LEU A 307 -11.18 -9.81 23.80
C LEU A 307 -9.69 -9.62 24.16
N ILE A 308 -9.22 -10.13 25.31
CA ILE A 308 -7.94 -9.72 25.92
C ILE A 308 -6.91 -10.87 26.02
N CYS A 309 -6.95 -11.79 25.06
CA CYS A 309 -5.88 -12.75 24.80
C CYS A 309 -5.39 -12.52 23.37
N SER A 310 -4.13 -12.87 23.06
CA SER A 310 -3.61 -12.79 21.69
C SER A 310 -4.57 -13.52 20.74
N SER A 311 -5.37 -12.76 19.99
CA SER A 311 -6.26 -13.37 19.01
C SER A 311 -5.41 -13.95 17.89
N PRO A 312 -5.67 -15.18 17.44
CA PRO A 312 -4.99 -15.71 16.26
C PRO A 312 -5.25 -14.75 15.09
N LEU A 313 -4.24 -14.56 14.23
CA LEU A 313 -4.42 -13.80 13.00
C LEU A 313 -5.53 -14.47 12.16
N PRO A 314 -6.47 -13.70 11.59
CA PRO A 314 -7.47 -14.25 10.67
C PRO A 314 -6.80 -14.99 9.52
N SER A 315 -7.36 -16.15 9.19
CA SER A 315 -6.87 -17.04 8.13
C SER A 315 -7.53 -16.81 6.77
N THR A 316 -8.57 -15.96 6.71
CA THR A 316 -9.29 -15.60 5.47
C THR A 316 -9.79 -14.15 5.52
N VAL A 317 -10.07 -13.58 4.33
CA VAL A 317 -10.70 -12.25 4.21
C VAL A 317 -12.10 -12.25 4.82
N ALA A 318 -12.91 -13.30 4.60
CA ALA A 318 -14.23 -13.39 5.22
C ALA A 318 -14.18 -13.32 6.75
N GLN A 319 -13.20 -13.96 7.40
CA GLN A 319 -13.05 -13.87 8.85
C GLN A 319 -12.81 -12.43 9.32
N VAL A 320 -12.00 -11.66 8.60
CA VAL A 320 -11.77 -10.23 8.91
C VAL A 320 -13.08 -9.45 8.88
N TYR A 321 -13.83 -9.58 7.79
CA TYR A 321 -15.07 -8.84 7.58
C TYR A 321 -16.18 -9.28 8.53
N ASN A 322 -16.32 -10.57 8.79
CA ASN A 322 -17.29 -11.10 9.75
C ASN A 322 -16.98 -10.61 11.18
N THR A 323 -15.70 -10.56 11.55
CA THR A 323 -15.26 -10.05 12.86
C THR A 323 -15.55 -8.55 13.01
N ALA A 324 -15.43 -7.78 11.92
CA ALA A 324 -15.73 -6.35 11.92
C ALA A 324 -17.23 -6.01 11.96
N GLY A 325 -18.10 -6.98 11.66
CA GLY A 325 -19.54 -6.87 11.80
C GLY A 325 -20.31 -6.62 10.50
N ALA A 326 -21.63 -6.52 10.62
CA ALA A 326 -22.57 -6.57 9.49
C ALA A 326 -22.38 -5.46 8.44
N MET A 327 -21.99 -4.25 8.86
CA MET A 327 -21.75 -3.13 7.93
C MET A 327 -20.54 -3.37 7.03
N ALA A 328 -19.47 -3.94 7.57
CA ALA A 328 -18.30 -4.32 6.79
C ALA A 328 -18.66 -5.39 5.75
N VAL A 329 -19.38 -6.45 6.18
CA VAL A 329 -19.86 -7.52 5.29
C VAL A 329 -20.77 -6.95 4.19
N SER A 330 -21.66 -6.00 4.52
CA SER A 330 -22.51 -5.34 3.53
C SER A 330 -21.68 -4.56 2.50
N SER A 331 -20.68 -3.81 2.96
CA SER A 331 -19.80 -3.05 2.06
C SER A 331 -19.04 -3.98 1.10
N LEU A 332 -18.53 -5.10 1.61
CA LEU A 332 -17.86 -6.10 0.77
C LEU A 332 -18.78 -6.67 -0.30
N LYS A 333 -20.04 -6.98 0.06
CA LYS A 333 -21.06 -7.43 -0.90
C LYS A 333 -21.31 -6.39 -2.00
N GLU A 334 -21.30 -5.10 -1.68
CA GLU A 334 -21.42 -4.04 -2.68
C GLU A 334 -20.27 -4.05 -3.70
N LEU A 335 -19.04 -4.29 -3.24
CA LEU A 335 -17.91 -4.46 -4.15
C LEU A 335 -18.09 -5.70 -5.06
N CYS A 336 -18.50 -6.82 -4.48
CA CYS A 336 -18.76 -8.06 -5.24
C CYS A 336 -19.84 -7.85 -6.29
N LEU A 337 -20.93 -7.17 -5.96
CA LEU A 337 -22.01 -6.83 -6.90
C LEU A 337 -21.53 -5.89 -8.01
N LEU A 338 -20.71 -4.89 -7.67
CA LEU A 338 -20.19 -3.92 -8.62
C LEU A 338 -19.22 -4.55 -9.62
N THR A 339 -18.36 -5.45 -9.17
CA THR A 339 -17.21 -5.97 -9.94
C THR A 339 -17.39 -7.40 -10.45
N GLY A 340 -18.32 -8.16 -9.88
CA GLY A 340 -18.48 -9.60 -10.12
C GLY A 340 -17.42 -10.47 -9.41
N LEU A 341 -16.63 -9.88 -8.51
CA LEU A 341 -15.50 -10.54 -7.84
C LEU A 341 -15.93 -11.14 -6.49
N ASP A 342 -15.83 -12.47 -6.32
CA ASP A 342 -15.98 -13.14 -5.02
C ASP A 342 -14.69 -13.87 -4.64
N ILE A 343 -13.88 -13.25 -3.77
CA ILE A 343 -12.64 -13.81 -3.20
C ILE A 343 -12.77 -13.93 -1.68
N THR A 344 -14.00 -13.98 -1.17
CA THR A 344 -14.25 -13.88 0.27
C THR A 344 -13.92 -15.18 1.00
N SER A 345 -14.05 -16.32 0.30
CA SER A 345 -13.89 -17.68 0.82
C SER A 345 -12.53 -18.31 0.56
N SER A 346 -11.69 -17.75 -0.32
CA SER A 346 -10.39 -18.33 -0.67
C SER A 346 -9.43 -18.29 0.53
N PRO A 347 -8.74 -19.41 0.84
CA PRO A 347 -7.71 -19.44 1.88
C PRO A 347 -6.54 -18.51 1.51
N LEU A 348 -5.82 -17.98 2.53
CA LEU A 348 -4.65 -17.09 2.33
C LEU A 348 -3.52 -17.72 1.49
N SER A 349 -3.47 -19.04 1.37
CA SER A 349 -2.48 -19.74 0.54
C SER A 349 -2.55 -19.29 -0.92
N LEU A 350 -1.39 -19.11 -1.55
CA LEU A 350 -1.15 -18.69 -2.96
C LEU A 350 -1.97 -19.43 -4.05
N GLY A 351 -2.73 -20.47 -3.70
CA GLY A 351 -3.36 -21.43 -4.62
C GLY A 351 -4.55 -20.96 -5.45
N GLU A 352 -4.96 -19.69 -5.40
CA GLU A 352 -6.00 -19.16 -6.30
C GLU A 352 -5.65 -17.75 -6.80
N ALA A 353 -4.37 -17.50 -7.07
CA ALA A 353 -4.03 -16.34 -7.91
C ALA A 353 -4.59 -16.59 -9.32
N ASP A 354 -5.19 -15.56 -9.93
CA ASP A 354 -5.64 -15.66 -11.31
C ASP A 354 -4.43 -16.00 -12.20
N GLU A 355 -4.43 -17.17 -12.85
CA GLU A 355 -3.31 -17.67 -13.68
C GLU A 355 -2.94 -16.72 -14.82
N ARG A 356 -3.83 -15.80 -15.18
CA ARG A 356 -3.56 -14.75 -16.18
C ARG A 356 -2.66 -13.65 -15.61
N SER A 357 -2.57 -13.50 -14.29
CA SER A 357 -1.79 -12.47 -13.63
C SER A 357 -0.29 -12.77 -13.75
N ASP A 358 0.47 -11.81 -14.29
CA ASP A 358 1.92 -11.84 -14.13
C ASP A 358 2.31 -11.41 -12.69
N PHE A 359 1.37 -10.95 -11.87
CA PHE A 359 1.61 -10.37 -10.55
C PHE A 359 1.04 -11.28 -9.46
N THR A 360 1.91 -12.10 -8.85
CA THR A 360 1.57 -13.08 -7.81
C THR A 360 2.60 -13.06 -6.66
N LEU A 361 2.87 -11.87 -6.11
CA LEU A 361 3.87 -11.72 -5.05
C LEU A 361 3.22 -11.81 -3.67
N PRO A 362 3.68 -12.71 -2.77
CA PRO A 362 3.17 -12.79 -1.41
C PRO A 362 3.55 -11.54 -0.60
N GLY A 363 2.72 -11.22 0.39
CA GLY A 363 3.00 -10.17 1.38
C GLY A 363 4.27 -10.41 2.21
N GLY A 364 4.70 -9.36 2.92
CA GLY A 364 5.82 -9.44 3.87
C GLY A 364 7.11 -8.75 3.44
N ALA A 365 7.94 -8.41 4.44
CA ALA A 365 9.25 -7.81 4.29
C ALA A 365 10.28 -8.78 3.69
N VAL A 366 10.15 -10.08 3.96
CA VAL A 366 11.00 -11.12 3.33
C VAL A 366 10.77 -11.14 1.82
N SER A 367 9.50 -11.21 1.41
CA SER A 367 9.08 -11.15 0.00
C SER A 367 9.50 -9.84 -0.67
N ALA A 368 9.38 -8.71 0.03
CA ALA A 368 9.83 -7.40 -0.45
C ALA A 368 11.33 -7.38 -0.76
N SER A 369 12.15 -7.88 0.16
CA SER A 369 13.61 -7.95 0.00
C SER A 369 13.99 -8.88 -1.14
N ALA A 370 13.38 -10.08 -1.21
CA ALA A 370 13.61 -11.02 -2.31
C ALA A 370 13.28 -10.41 -3.68
N ARG A 371 12.14 -9.71 -3.80
CA ARG A 371 11.76 -9.02 -5.04
C ARG A 371 12.74 -7.92 -5.41
N LEU A 372 13.20 -7.11 -4.44
CA LEU A 372 14.19 -6.07 -4.68
C LEU A 372 15.51 -6.67 -5.18
N HIS A 373 16.05 -7.67 -4.49
CA HIS A 373 17.30 -8.33 -4.87
C HIS A 373 17.22 -8.97 -6.25
N TYR A 374 16.13 -9.68 -6.55
CA TYR A 374 15.90 -10.23 -7.88
C TYR A 374 15.88 -9.13 -8.95
N PHE A 375 15.10 -8.06 -8.75
CA PHE A 375 14.96 -6.99 -9.74
C PHE A 375 16.27 -6.22 -9.98
N LEU A 376 17.10 -6.06 -8.96
CA LEU A 376 18.35 -5.28 -9.04
C LEU A 376 19.59 -6.11 -9.38
N ARG A 377 19.60 -7.41 -9.10
CA ARG A 377 20.80 -8.26 -9.25
C ARG A 377 20.56 -9.54 -10.06
N GLY A 378 19.32 -9.86 -10.44
CA GLY A 378 18.99 -11.11 -11.13
C GLY A 378 19.20 -12.37 -10.28
N LEU A 379 19.50 -12.21 -8.98
CA LEU A 379 19.81 -13.33 -8.09
C LEU A 379 18.52 -13.86 -7.47
N LEU A 380 18.11 -15.07 -7.86
CA LEU A 380 17.39 -15.95 -6.96
C LEU A 380 18.44 -16.63 -6.08
N GLN A 381 18.49 -16.31 -4.79
CA GLN A 381 19.43 -17.01 -3.89
C GLN A 381 19.11 -18.53 -3.91
N LYS A 382 20.03 -19.35 -4.44
CA LYS A 382 20.17 -20.74 -3.99
C LYS A 382 20.77 -20.70 -2.58
N GLN A 383 19.95 -20.50 -1.56
CA GLN A 383 20.42 -20.70 -0.19
C GLN A 383 20.58 -22.20 0.10
N LYS A 384 21.82 -22.63 0.31
CA LYS A 384 22.16 -23.88 0.98
C LYS A 384 21.90 -23.72 2.48
N GLY A 385 20.96 -24.48 3.04
CA GLY A 385 20.89 -24.74 4.48
C GLY A 385 19.54 -24.47 5.13
N THR A 386 18.74 -25.53 5.26
CA THR A 386 17.62 -25.74 6.20
C THR A 386 16.49 -24.69 6.27
N HIS A 387 15.44 -25.00 5.48
CA HIS A 387 14.02 -24.61 5.50
C HIS A 387 13.52 -23.29 4.88
N PRO A 388 12.38 -23.29 4.15
CA PRO A 388 11.78 -24.35 3.33
C PRO A 388 12.11 -24.12 1.84
N ALA A 389 12.39 -25.20 1.13
CA ALA A 389 12.20 -25.20 -0.32
C ALA A 389 10.73 -24.88 -0.60
N PHE A 390 10.48 -24.05 -1.61
CA PHE A 390 9.23 -24.07 -2.37
C PHE A 390 9.12 -25.48 -2.98
N ASP A 391 8.58 -26.41 -2.22
CA ASP A 391 8.02 -27.66 -2.71
C ASP A 391 7.06 -28.21 -1.65
N SER A 392 5.78 -28.21 -1.97
CA SER A 392 4.89 -29.27 -1.52
C SER A 392 3.75 -29.37 -2.51
N ALA A 393 3.92 -30.27 -3.49
CA ALA A 393 2.89 -31.05 -4.15
C ALA A 393 1.59 -30.30 -4.55
N GLU A 394 1.44 -30.13 -5.88
CA GLU A 394 0.32 -29.55 -6.62
C GLU A 394 0.30 -28.02 -6.72
N GLY A 395 0.94 -27.51 -7.77
CA GLY A 395 0.96 -26.09 -8.12
C GLY A 395 2.10 -25.78 -9.09
N ASP A 396 2.11 -26.45 -10.24
CA ASP A 396 3.08 -26.22 -11.32
C ASP A 396 3.03 -24.76 -11.79
N MET A 397 4.01 -23.95 -11.38
CA MET A 397 4.35 -22.71 -12.08
C MET A 397 5.31 -23.03 -13.23
N LEU A 398 4.75 -23.54 -14.32
CA LEU A 398 5.44 -23.60 -15.60
C LEU A 398 5.49 -22.18 -16.20
N LEU A 399 6.67 -21.56 -16.16
CA LEU A 399 7.03 -20.54 -17.15
C LEU A 399 7.19 -21.23 -18.50
N GLU A 400 6.08 -21.55 -19.14
CA GLU A 400 6.07 -22.21 -20.45
C GLU A 400 5.66 -21.22 -21.55
N HIS A 401 6.58 -21.10 -22.52
CA HIS A 401 6.45 -20.50 -23.86
C HIS A 401 6.56 -18.97 -24.00
N CYS A 402 7.76 -18.47 -23.69
CA CYS A 402 8.48 -17.65 -24.67
C CYS A 402 9.79 -18.36 -25.00
N GLU A 403 9.68 -19.48 -25.71
CA GLU A 403 10.82 -20.19 -26.28
C GLU A 403 11.42 -19.38 -27.42
N THR A 404 12.40 -18.55 -27.09
CA THR A 404 13.57 -18.41 -27.97
C THR A 404 14.75 -18.86 -27.17
N SER A 405 15.29 -20.03 -27.53
CA SER A 405 16.50 -20.66 -27.04
C SER A 405 17.55 -19.66 -26.51
N ALA A 406 17.59 -19.46 -25.19
CA ALA A 406 18.76 -18.89 -24.53
C ALA A 406 19.64 -20.07 -24.07
N PRO A 407 20.89 -20.17 -24.54
CA PRO A 407 21.79 -21.26 -24.13
C PRO A 407 22.06 -21.21 -22.62
N ALA A 408 22.31 -22.38 -22.02
CA ALA A 408 22.53 -22.59 -20.58
C ALA A 408 23.73 -21.85 -19.94
N ASP A 409 24.38 -20.96 -20.69
CA ASP A 409 25.50 -20.10 -20.28
C ASP A 409 25.11 -18.62 -20.08
N THR A 410 23.83 -18.25 -20.22
CA THR A 410 23.42 -16.86 -19.98
C THR A 410 23.35 -16.55 -18.49
N ALA A 411 24.26 -15.68 -18.02
CA ALA A 411 24.17 -15.05 -16.71
C ALA A 411 22.73 -14.55 -16.43
N PRO A 412 22.24 -14.62 -15.19
CA PRO A 412 20.89 -14.17 -14.88
C PRO A 412 20.69 -12.73 -15.35
N SER A 413 19.67 -12.50 -16.17
CA SER A 413 19.35 -11.17 -16.69
C SER A 413 18.85 -10.29 -15.55
N ILE A 414 19.55 -9.20 -15.24
CA ILE A 414 19.15 -8.22 -14.24
C ILE A 414 17.96 -7.42 -14.78
N PRO A 415 16.74 -7.53 -14.23
CA PRO A 415 15.56 -6.86 -14.77
C PRO A 415 15.62 -5.33 -14.80
N LEU A 416 16.39 -4.72 -13.90
CA LEU A 416 16.61 -3.26 -13.93
C LEU A 416 17.30 -2.80 -15.23
N ILE A 417 18.08 -3.67 -15.90
CA ILE A 417 18.66 -3.36 -17.21
C ILE A 417 17.52 -3.29 -18.24
N GLY A 418 17.29 -2.11 -18.82
CA GLY A 418 16.19 -1.85 -19.74
C GLY A 418 14.90 -1.34 -19.07
N TYR A 419 14.89 -1.13 -17.75
CA TYR A 419 13.75 -0.61 -16.99
C TYR A 419 13.13 0.65 -17.60
N LYS A 420 13.97 1.56 -18.10
CA LYS A 420 13.56 2.79 -18.79
C LYS A 420 12.54 2.56 -19.89
N ILE A 421 12.71 1.49 -20.66
CA ILE A 421 11.84 1.12 -21.78
C ILE A 421 10.71 0.23 -21.27
N SER A 422 11.06 -0.83 -20.54
CA SER A 422 10.11 -1.88 -20.15
C SER A 422 9.00 -1.36 -19.22
N ARG A 423 9.26 -0.33 -18.40
CA ARG A 423 8.28 0.28 -17.48
C ARG A 423 7.01 0.82 -18.11
N SER A 424 7.00 1.03 -19.42
CA SER A 424 5.83 1.53 -20.14
C SER A 424 5.02 0.42 -20.81
N LEU A 425 5.51 -0.82 -20.79
CA LEU A 425 4.82 -1.97 -21.35
C LEU A 425 3.58 -2.32 -20.53
N ALA A 426 2.56 -2.83 -21.20
CA ALA A 426 1.29 -3.18 -20.59
C ALA A 426 1.35 -4.45 -19.72
N CYS A 427 2.19 -5.43 -20.09
CA CYS A 427 2.30 -6.74 -19.43
C CYS A 427 3.76 -7.09 -19.05
N GLY A 428 3.92 -8.09 -18.17
CA GLY A 428 5.20 -8.63 -17.71
C GLY A 428 5.51 -8.32 -16.24
N ILE A 429 5.87 -9.34 -15.46
CA ILE A 429 6.31 -9.16 -14.07
C ILE A 429 7.57 -8.27 -14.00
N ASP A 430 8.48 -8.42 -14.94
CA ASP A 430 9.78 -7.74 -14.97
C ASP A 430 9.81 -6.46 -15.80
N ASN A 431 8.65 -6.05 -16.30
CA ASN A 431 8.53 -4.73 -16.90
C ASN A 431 8.75 -3.58 -15.90
N SER A 432 8.67 -3.86 -14.60
CA SER A 432 8.85 -2.89 -13.52
C SER A 432 9.19 -3.60 -12.20
N SER A 433 9.59 -2.84 -11.20
CA SER A 433 10.07 -3.40 -9.92
C SER A 433 9.01 -4.19 -9.15
N LYS A 434 7.72 -3.88 -9.34
CA LYS A 434 6.60 -4.47 -8.57
C LYS A 434 6.74 -4.30 -7.05
N LEU A 435 7.47 -3.27 -6.61
CA LEU A 435 7.68 -2.95 -5.20
C LEU A 435 6.56 -2.11 -4.57
N SER A 436 5.59 -1.66 -5.36
CA SER A 436 4.56 -0.74 -4.90
C SER A 436 3.72 -1.23 -3.70
N PRO A 437 3.26 -2.49 -3.61
CA PRO A 437 2.48 -2.93 -2.44
C PRO A 437 3.34 -3.05 -1.18
N PHE A 438 4.59 -3.50 -1.32
CA PHE A 438 5.55 -3.54 -0.23
C PHE A 438 5.88 -2.13 0.30
N LEU A 439 6.01 -1.14 -0.59
CA LEU A 439 6.19 0.26 -0.20
C LEU A 439 4.93 0.88 0.43
N ALA A 440 3.74 0.43 0.04
CA ALA A 440 2.46 0.94 0.57
C ALA A 440 2.13 0.44 1.98
N LEU A 441 2.55 -0.78 2.34
CA LEU A 441 2.46 -1.34 3.70
C LEU A 441 3.76 -1.18 4.51
N GLY A 442 4.79 -0.55 3.93
CA GLY A 442 6.07 -0.32 4.59
C GLY A 442 6.85 -1.57 4.94
N CYS A 443 6.70 -2.65 4.14
CA CYS A 443 7.49 -3.88 4.23
C CYS A 443 8.96 -3.64 3.83
N ILE A 444 9.20 -2.60 3.03
CA ILE A 444 10.52 -2.09 2.66
C ILE A 444 10.45 -0.56 2.57
N THR A 445 11.50 0.14 2.98
CA THR A 445 11.54 1.60 2.86
C THR A 445 12.07 2.06 1.51
N ALA A 446 11.65 3.25 1.08
CA ALA A 446 12.24 3.90 -0.08
C ALA A 446 13.76 4.15 0.09
N ARG A 447 14.23 4.34 1.33
CA ARG A 447 15.66 4.45 1.65
C ARG A 447 16.40 3.14 1.37
N GLN A 448 15.88 2.01 1.83
CA GLN A 448 16.47 0.69 1.55
C GLN A 448 16.58 0.45 0.03
N VAL A 449 15.52 0.75 -0.73
CA VAL A 449 15.54 0.64 -2.20
C VAL A 449 16.61 1.57 -2.81
N TYR A 450 16.66 2.84 -2.38
CA TYR A 450 17.65 3.80 -2.88
C TYR A 450 19.09 3.34 -2.65
N HIS A 451 19.42 2.89 -1.45
CA HIS A 451 20.78 2.47 -1.11
C HIS A 451 21.20 1.20 -1.85
N GLU A 452 20.29 0.25 -2.08
CA GLU A 452 20.57 -0.92 -2.91
C GLU A 452 20.79 -0.53 -4.39
N VAL A 453 20.02 0.43 -4.91
CA VAL A 453 20.24 0.99 -6.25
C VAL A 453 21.60 1.69 -6.35
N CYS A 454 22.02 2.41 -5.31
CA CYS A 454 23.35 3.01 -5.22
C CYS A 454 24.46 1.94 -5.23
N ALA A 455 24.26 0.84 -4.51
CA ALA A 455 25.22 -0.27 -4.44
C ALA A 455 25.39 -0.96 -5.81
N VAL A 456 24.31 -1.36 -6.47
CA VAL A 456 24.42 -1.99 -7.81
C VAL A 456 24.99 -1.03 -8.87
N ARG A 457 24.77 0.28 -8.71
CA ARG A 457 25.39 1.31 -9.55
C ARG A 457 26.89 1.42 -9.29
N SER A 458 27.34 1.44 -8.04
CA SER A 458 28.77 1.58 -7.70
C SER A 458 29.57 0.32 -8.05
N GLU A 459 28.95 -0.84 -7.99
CA GLU A 459 29.49 -2.12 -8.44
C GLU A 459 29.56 -2.24 -9.99
N GLY A 460 28.92 -1.33 -10.73
CA GLY A 460 28.88 -1.34 -12.19
C GLY A 460 27.99 -2.43 -12.79
N LEU A 461 27.08 -3.00 -12.00
CA LEU A 461 26.17 -4.07 -12.46
C LEU A 461 25.06 -3.54 -13.38
N VAL A 462 24.67 -2.28 -13.22
CA VAL A 462 23.55 -1.67 -13.94
C VAL A 462 23.95 -0.29 -14.47
N PRO A 463 23.56 0.06 -15.73
CA PRO A 463 23.79 1.40 -16.27
C PRO A 463 23.21 2.51 -15.38
N ALA A 464 23.95 3.60 -15.22
CA ALA A 464 23.54 4.72 -14.36
C ALA A 464 22.17 5.30 -14.75
N SER A 465 21.88 5.34 -16.06
CA SER A 465 20.61 5.82 -16.60
C SER A 465 19.41 5.02 -16.07
N GLU A 466 19.52 3.69 -15.99
CA GLU A 466 18.46 2.81 -15.47
C GLU A 466 18.22 3.04 -13.97
N CYS A 467 19.29 3.18 -13.19
CA CYS A 467 19.23 3.50 -11.76
C CYS A 467 18.54 4.85 -11.51
N GLU A 468 18.90 5.88 -12.29
CA GLU A 468 18.29 7.21 -12.22
C GLU A 468 16.79 7.16 -12.48
N TRP A 469 16.34 6.33 -13.42
CA TRP A 469 14.91 6.15 -13.70
C TRP A 469 14.15 5.56 -12.52
N LEU A 470 14.70 4.55 -11.83
CA LEU A 470 14.03 3.97 -10.66
C LEU A 470 13.97 4.96 -9.50
N ILE A 471 15.06 5.68 -9.23
CA ILE A 471 15.12 6.71 -8.19
C ILE A 471 14.13 7.84 -8.47
N MET A 472 14.03 8.31 -9.72
CA MET A 472 13.06 9.33 -10.10
C MET A 472 11.61 8.91 -9.77
N HIS A 473 11.27 7.61 -9.87
CA HIS A 473 9.94 7.15 -9.46
C HIS A 473 9.71 7.19 -7.95
N LEU A 474 10.75 6.94 -7.14
CA LEU A 474 10.68 7.15 -5.70
C LEU A 474 10.51 8.63 -5.36
N GLN A 475 11.19 9.52 -6.09
CA GLN A 475 11.02 10.97 -5.95
C GLN A 475 9.61 11.43 -6.32
N VAL A 476 9.01 10.85 -7.37
CA VAL A 476 7.62 11.13 -7.76
C VAL A 476 6.64 10.63 -6.69
N ARG A 477 6.90 9.46 -6.06
CA ARG A 477 6.13 9.00 -4.89
C ARG A 477 6.20 10.01 -3.76
N ASP A 478 7.40 10.42 -3.36
CA ASP A 478 7.59 11.43 -2.32
C ASP A 478 6.91 12.77 -2.66
N PHE A 479 6.96 13.20 -3.92
CA PHE A 479 6.25 14.39 -4.37
C PHE A 479 4.73 14.29 -4.11
N TYR A 480 4.11 13.14 -4.40
CA TYR A 480 2.69 12.94 -4.11
C TYR A 480 2.39 12.94 -2.62
N LEU A 481 3.24 12.29 -1.83
CA LEU A 481 3.16 12.29 -0.38
C LEU A 481 3.25 13.71 0.21
N PHE A 482 4.24 14.50 -0.19
CA PHE A 482 4.40 15.88 0.27
C PHE A 482 3.31 16.82 -0.26
N THR A 483 2.80 16.57 -1.46
CA THR A 483 1.64 17.31 -1.98
C THR A 483 0.42 17.08 -1.08
N ALA A 484 0.13 15.82 -0.73
CA ALA A 484 -0.97 15.52 0.16
C ALA A 484 -0.75 16.05 1.59
N LEU A 485 0.50 16.00 2.09
CA LEU A 485 0.88 16.58 3.38
C LEU A 485 0.61 18.10 3.45
N LYS A 486 0.84 18.81 2.34
CA LYS A 486 0.66 20.26 2.25
C LYS A 486 -0.81 20.63 2.06
N GLU A 487 -1.49 19.94 1.15
CA GLU A 487 -2.83 20.33 0.68
C GLU A 487 -3.93 19.70 1.54
N GLY A 488 -3.60 18.67 2.31
CA GLY A 488 -4.48 18.00 3.24
C GLY A 488 -5.68 17.35 2.56
N ASP A 489 -6.86 17.41 3.21
CA ASP A 489 -8.08 16.76 2.72
C ASP A 489 -8.62 17.38 1.42
N SER A 490 -8.07 18.50 0.96
CA SER A 490 -8.43 19.07 -0.35
C SER A 490 -8.19 18.09 -1.51
N VAL A 491 -7.20 17.19 -1.37
CA VAL A 491 -6.92 16.15 -2.39
C VAL A 491 -8.07 15.16 -2.59
N LEU A 492 -9.02 15.11 -1.64
CA LEU A 492 -10.19 14.23 -1.66
C LEU A 492 -11.47 14.95 -2.13
N ARG A 493 -11.42 16.27 -2.26
CA ARG A 493 -12.59 17.12 -2.59
C ARG A 493 -12.85 17.14 -4.10
N PRO A 494 -14.09 17.40 -4.55
CA PRO A 494 -14.44 17.37 -5.96
C PRO A 494 -13.58 18.31 -6.83
N GLU A 495 -13.24 19.50 -6.32
CA GLU A 495 -12.38 20.51 -6.95
C GLU A 495 -10.88 20.16 -6.95
N GLY A 496 -10.48 19.15 -6.18
CA GLY A 496 -9.10 18.68 -6.11
C GLY A 496 -8.06 19.75 -5.77
N LEU A 497 -6.83 19.53 -6.24
CA LEU A 497 -5.68 20.42 -6.04
C LEU A 497 -5.82 21.78 -6.73
N GLN A 498 -6.59 21.86 -7.81
CA GLN A 498 -6.83 23.11 -8.52
C GLN A 498 -7.68 24.08 -7.68
N GLY A 499 -8.55 23.55 -6.82
CA GLY A 499 -9.48 24.34 -6.01
C GLY A 499 -10.52 25.08 -6.87
N GLY A 500 -11.24 26.00 -6.23
CA GLY A 500 -12.24 26.85 -6.89
C GLY A 500 -13.65 26.26 -6.88
N ASP A 501 -14.56 26.95 -7.56
CA ASP A 501 -15.97 26.54 -7.67
C ASP A 501 -16.13 25.39 -8.67
N CYS A 502 -16.59 24.24 -8.17
CA CYS A 502 -16.86 23.04 -8.97
C CYS A 502 -18.34 22.79 -9.23
N SER A 503 -19.25 23.67 -8.79
CA SER A 503 -20.71 23.48 -8.84
C SER A 503 -21.24 23.14 -10.23
N THR A 504 -20.73 23.79 -11.27
CA THR A 504 -21.13 23.53 -12.66
C THR A 504 -20.72 22.12 -13.11
N VAL A 505 -19.52 21.68 -12.72
CA VAL A 505 -19.02 20.34 -13.07
C VAL A 505 -19.75 19.26 -12.27
N GLU A 506 -20.08 19.53 -11.01
CA GLU A 506 -20.88 18.62 -10.20
C GLU A 506 -22.30 18.45 -10.74
N LEU A 507 -22.94 19.53 -11.18
CA LEU A 507 -24.25 19.47 -11.84
C LEU A 507 -24.19 18.61 -13.12
N LEU A 508 -23.11 18.70 -13.89
CA LEU A 508 -22.91 17.86 -15.07
C LEU A 508 -22.75 16.39 -14.70
N TRP A 509 -21.99 16.08 -13.64
CA TRP A 509 -21.88 14.70 -13.14
C TRP A 509 -23.24 14.15 -12.73
N GLN A 510 -24.02 14.92 -11.97
CA GLN A 510 -25.36 14.54 -11.53
C GLN A 510 -26.30 14.29 -12.71
N GLN A 511 -26.33 15.20 -13.69
CA GLN A 511 -27.17 15.06 -14.89
C GLN A 511 -26.76 13.88 -15.77
N SER A 512 -25.47 13.53 -15.80
CA SER A 512 -24.95 12.43 -16.62
C SER A 512 -25.32 11.03 -16.08
N GLY A 513 -25.81 10.95 -14.84
CA GLY A 513 -26.05 9.67 -14.16
C GLY A 513 -24.76 8.87 -13.91
N ARG A 514 -24.90 7.60 -13.52
CA ARG A 514 -23.78 6.71 -13.20
C ARG A 514 -23.63 5.49 -14.12
N ASP A 515 -24.46 5.36 -15.14
CA ASP A 515 -24.45 4.19 -16.03
C ASP A 515 -23.09 4.00 -16.72
N LYS A 516 -22.46 5.10 -17.13
CA LYS A 516 -21.12 5.07 -17.74
C LYS A 516 -20.05 4.66 -16.73
N PHE A 517 -20.15 5.12 -15.48
CA PHE A 517 -19.28 4.67 -14.40
C PHE A 517 -19.43 3.17 -14.16
N PHE A 518 -20.65 2.63 -14.09
CA PHE A 518 -20.86 1.20 -13.88
C PHE A 518 -20.26 0.35 -15.00
N LYS A 519 -20.44 0.74 -16.27
CA LYS A 519 -19.80 0.06 -17.40
C LYS A 519 -18.28 0.12 -17.33
N TRP A 520 -17.71 1.24 -16.88
CA TRP A 520 -16.26 1.36 -16.64
C TRP A 520 -15.77 0.47 -15.49
N ALA A 521 -16.47 0.48 -14.36
CA ALA A 521 -16.15 -0.32 -13.19
C ALA A 521 -16.26 -1.84 -13.46
N GLN A 522 -17.13 -2.24 -14.40
CA GLN A 522 -17.33 -3.61 -14.84
C GLN A 522 -16.49 -4.01 -16.06
N ALA A 523 -15.60 -3.13 -16.53
CA ALA A 523 -14.78 -3.36 -17.71
C ALA A 523 -15.59 -3.74 -18.97
N SER A 524 -16.68 -3.03 -19.20
CA SER A 524 -17.62 -3.23 -20.32
C SER A 524 -17.85 -1.95 -21.14
N THR A 525 -16.80 -1.13 -21.30
CA THR A 525 -16.87 0.15 -22.01
C THR A 525 -16.87 0.01 -23.53
N GLY A 526 -16.43 -1.14 -24.06
CA GLY A 526 -16.20 -1.34 -25.48
C GLY A 526 -14.86 -0.74 -25.96
N PHE A 527 -14.00 -0.29 -25.04
CA PHE A 527 -12.65 0.20 -25.33
C PHE A 527 -11.59 -0.79 -24.80
N PRO A 528 -11.02 -1.65 -25.66
CA PRO A 528 -10.29 -2.84 -25.24
C PRO A 528 -9.14 -2.60 -24.26
N TYR A 529 -8.35 -1.55 -24.45
CA TYR A 529 -7.23 -1.27 -23.56
C TYR A 529 -7.68 -0.87 -22.14
N VAL A 530 -8.79 -0.14 -22.04
CA VAL A 530 -9.39 0.24 -20.74
C VAL A 530 -10.03 -0.97 -20.10
N ASP A 531 -10.84 -1.72 -20.86
CA ASP A 531 -11.55 -2.91 -20.34
C ASP A 531 -10.56 -4.00 -19.90
N ALA A 532 -9.49 -4.25 -20.67
CA ALA A 532 -8.43 -5.19 -20.28
C ALA A 532 -7.71 -4.75 -19.00
N SER A 533 -7.38 -3.46 -18.87
CA SER A 533 -6.77 -2.92 -17.65
C SER A 533 -7.72 -3.04 -16.46
N MET A 534 -9.00 -2.67 -16.61
CA MET A 534 -9.96 -2.76 -15.52
C MET A 534 -10.22 -4.20 -15.09
N LYS A 535 -10.25 -5.17 -16.03
CA LYS A 535 -10.31 -6.60 -15.68
C LYS A 535 -9.07 -7.08 -14.93
N GLU A 536 -7.88 -6.68 -15.36
CA GLU A 536 -6.63 -6.97 -14.64
C GLU A 536 -6.71 -6.44 -13.20
N LEU A 537 -7.16 -5.20 -13.00
CA LEU A 537 -7.33 -4.61 -11.68
C LEU A 537 -8.32 -5.41 -10.81
N ILE A 538 -9.48 -5.75 -11.36
CA ILE A 538 -10.54 -6.48 -10.63
C ILE A 538 -10.03 -7.85 -10.19
N HIS A 539 -9.33 -8.57 -11.05
CA HIS A 539 -8.92 -9.95 -10.76
C HIS A 539 -7.62 -10.07 -9.98
N THR A 540 -6.73 -9.07 -10.04
CA THR A 540 -5.37 -9.19 -9.46
C THR A 540 -5.07 -8.15 -8.39
N GLY A 541 -5.89 -7.11 -8.28
CA GLY A 541 -5.62 -5.95 -7.44
C GLY A 541 -4.44 -5.10 -7.92
N TRP A 542 -3.88 -5.33 -9.10
CA TRP A 542 -2.75 -4.56 -9.61
C TRP A 542 -2.93 -4.24 -11.09
N ILE A 543 -2.55 -3.02 -11.49
CA ILE A 543 -2.41 -2.64 -12.91
C ILE A 543 -1.20 -1.76 -13.13
N SER A 544 -0.66 -1.83 -14.34
CA SER A 544 0.46 -1.00 -14.77
C SER A 544 0.16 0.49 -14.62
N ASN A 545 1.18 1.29 -14.36
CA ASN A 545 1.03 2.75 -14.30
C ASN A 545 0.39 3.31 -15.58
N ARG A 546 0.70 2.74 -16.76
CA ARG A 546 0.07 3.14 -18.02
C ARG A 546 -1.43 2.80 -18.07
N GLY A 547 -1.82 1.63 -17.56
CA GLY A 547 -3.22 1.25 -17.37
C GLY A 547 -3.97 2.22 -16.47
N ARG A 548 -3.40 2.57 -15.30
CA ARG A 548 -3.99 3.55 -14.35
C ARG A 548 -4.25 4.90 -15.02
N GLN A 549 -3.26 5.42 -15.74
CA GLN A 549 -3.37 6.70 -16.45
C GLN A 549 -4.50 6.72 -17.48
N ASN A 550 -4.62 5.64 -18.25
CA ASN A 550 -5.66 5.52 -19.28
C ASN A 550 -7.05 5.33 -18.65
N ALA A 551 -7.17 4.46 -17.64
CA ALA A 551 -8.43 4.21 -16.95
C ALA A 551 -8.96 5.50 -16.27
N ALA A 552 -8.10 6.23 -15.55
CA ALA A 552 -8.47 7.47 -14.88
C ALA A 552 -8.85 8.58 -15.88
N SER A 553 -8.03 8.79 -16.92
CA SER A 553 -8.35 9.79 -17.94
C SER A 553 -9.60 9.42 -18.73
N PHE A 554 -9.86 8.14 -18.97
CA PHE A 554 -11.06 7.71 -19.68
C PHE A 554 -12.32 8.01 -18.85
N LEU A 555 -12.34 7.61 -17.57
CA LEU A 555 -13.47 7.88 -16.69
C LEU A 555 -13.75 9.38 -16.56
N ALA A 556 -12.74 10.15 -16.17
CA ALA A 556 -12.93 11.57 -15.87
C ALA A 556 -13.11 12.41 -17.14
N LYS A 557 -12.39 12.12 -18.23
CA LYS A 557 -12.32 13.00 -19.41
C LYS A 557 -13.13 12.53 -20.61
N SER A 558 -13.20 11.23 -20.83
CA SER A 558 -13.98 10.66 -21.93
C SER A 558 -15.42 10.40 -21.52
N LEU A 559 -15.65 9.93 -20.29
CA LEU A 559 -17.00 9.67 -19.79
C LEU A 559 -17.61 10.85 -19.01
N ALA A 560 -16.78 11.84 -18.65
CA ALA A 560 -17.19 13.01 -17.86
C ALA A 560 -17.90 12.60 -16.56
N GLN A 561 -17.32 11.63 -15.85
CA GLN A 561 -17.83 11.14 -14.56
C GLN A 561 -17.05 11.74 -13.40
N ASP A 562 -17.67 11.76 -12.21
CA ASP A 562 -17.00 12.14 -10.96
C ASP A 562 -15.79 11.22 -10.73
N TRP A 563 -14.60 11.82 -10.76
CA TRP A 563 -13.33 11.11 -10.67
C TRP A 563 -13.17 10.39 -9.32
N ARG A 564 -13.83 10.88 -8.26
CA ARG A 564 -13.76 10.29 -6.92
C ARG A 564 -14.36 8.88 -6.88
N LEU A 565 -15.34 8.58 -7.73
CA LEU A 565 -15.91 7.23 -7.85
C LEU A 565 -14.84 6.23 -8.32
N GLY A 566 -14.02 6.63 -9.29
CA GLY A 566 -12.89 5.82 -9.75
C GLY A 566 -11.78 5.72 -8.71
N ALA A 567 -11.50 6.80 -7.98
CA ALA A 567 -10.53 6.82 -6.89
C ALA A 567 -10.92 5.89 -5.73
N GLU A 568 -12.20 5.85 -5.35
CA GLU A 568 -12.78 4.93 -4.36
C GLU A 568 -12.70 3.47 -4.81
N LEU A 569 -13.01 3.19 -6.08
CA LEU A 569 -12.88 1.83 -6.60
C LEU A 569 -11.42 1.36 -6.61
N PHE A 570 -10.48 2.25 -6.97
CA PHE A 570 -9.05 1.98 -6.89
C PHE A 570 -8.58 1.84 -5.44
N GLU A 571 -9.12 2.63 -4.50
CA GLU A 571 -8.88 2.45 -3.07
C GLU A 571 -9.30 1.07 -2.60
N SER A 572 -10.43 0.56 -3.06
CA SER A 572 -10.87 -0.80 -2.73
C SER A 572 -10.00 -1.88 -3.36
N LEU A 573 -9.76 -1.81 -4.68
CA LEU A 573 -9.16 -2.91 -5.44
C LEU A 573 -7.64 -2.97 -5.37
N LEU A 574 -6.94 -1.82 -5.30
CA LEU A 574 -5.48 -1.81 -5.44
C LEU A 574 -4.78 -2.46 -4.25
N ILE A 575 -4.00 -3.51 -4.51
CA ILE A 575 -3.11 -4.13 -3.53
C ILE A 575 -2.05 -3.15 -3.01
N ASP A 576 -1.68 -2.16 -3.82
CA ASP A 576 -0.69 -1.12 -3.50
C ASP A 576 -1.30 0.24 -3.17
N HIS A 577 -2.55 0.26 -2.71
CA HIS A 577 -3.22 1.50 -2.36
C HIS A 577 -2.49 2.26 -1.24
N ASP A 578 -2.07 3.48 -1.58
CA ASP A 578 -1.69 4.55 -0.68
C ASP A 578 -2.63 5.74 -0.95
N LEU A 579 -3.22 6.30 0.11
CA LEU A 579 -4.26 7.32 0.01
C LEU A 579 -3.75 8.57 -0.72
N ALA A 580 -2.57 9.06 -0.36
CA ALA A 580 -1.96 10.24 -0.96
C ALA A 580 -1.57 9.97 -2.42
N VAL A 581 -0.87 8.86 -2.67
CA VAL A 581 -0.41 8.52 -4.03
C VAL A 581 -1.60 8.30 -4.97
N ASN A 582 -2.63 7.57 -4.55
CA ASN A 582 -3.81 7.30 -5.37
C ASN A 582 -4.56 8.59 -5.71
N TYR A 583 -4.97 9.35 -4.70
CA TYR A 583 -5.83 10.52 -4.93
C TYR A 583 -5.10 11.65 -5.64
N VAL A 584 -3.83 11.91 -5.31
CA VAL A 584 -3.06 12.92 -6.04
C VAL A 584 -2.87 12.50 -7.51
N ASN A 585 -2.63 11.22 -7.83
CA ASN A 585 -2.61 10.76 -9.22
C ASN A 585 -3.96 11.00 -9.91
N TRP A 586 -5.07 10.65 -9.25
CA TRP A 586 -6.40 10.89 -9.80
C TRP A 586 -6.64 12.36 -10.13
N ASN A 587 -6.24 13.29 -9.25
CA ASN A 587 -6.32 14.73 -9.48
C ASN A 587 -5.62 15.14 -10.80
N TYR A 588 -4.38 14.68 -11.01
CA TYR A 588 -3.62 14.97 -12.24
C TYR A 588 -4.29 14.42 -13.50
N PHE A 589 -4.82 13.21 -13.45
CA PHE A 589 -5.39 12.54 -14.62
C PHE A 589 -6.87 12.85 -14.87
N SER A 590 -7.60 13.36 -13.88
CA SER A 590 -8.96 13.87 -14.04
C SER A 590 -9.01 15.33 -14.47
N GLY A 591 -7.92 16.09 -14.27
CA GLY A 591 -7.81 17.48 -14.70
C GLY A 591 -8.10 18.51 -13.62
N VAL A 592 -8.21 18.08 -12.36
CA VAL A 592 -8.31 18.94 -11.16
C VAL A 592 -6.96 19.01 -10.40
N GLY A 593 -5.88 18.65 -11.08
CA GLY A 593 -4.51 18.71 -10.58
C GLY A 593 -3.80 20.00 -10.96
N ASN A 594 -2.69 20.30 -10.31
CA ASN A 594 -1.87 21.49 -10.59
C ASN A 594 -1.00 21.38 -11.87
N ASP A 595 -1.47 20.67 -12.92
CA ASP A 595 -0.83 20.62 -14.25
C ASP A 595 -1.53 21.56 -15.24
N PRO A 596 -0.90 22.67 -15.66
CA PRO A 596 -1.51 23.64 -16.58
C PRO A 596 -1.76 23.09 -17.99
N ARG A 597 -1.23 21.91 -18.33
CA ARG A 597 -1.26 21.34 -19.69
C ARG A 597 -2.55 20.58 -20.00
N SER A 598 -3.44 20.34 -19.02
CA SER A 598 -4.72 19.63 -19.15
C SER A 598 -4.69 18.45 -20.15
N ARG A 599 -3.87 17.43 -19.84
CA ARG A 599 -3.61 16.30 -20.75
C ARG A 599 -4.76 15.31 -20.76
N SER A 600 -5.08 14.77 -21.93
CA SER A 600 -6.01 13.66 -22.11
C SER A 600 -5.34 12.54 -22.88
N PHE A 601 -5.75 11.30 -22.59
CA PHE A 601 -5.26 10.11 -23.27
C PHE A 601 -6.26 9.63 -24.32
N LYS A 602 -5.79 9.46 -25.56
CA LYS A 602 -6.52 8.73 -26.61
C LYS A 602 -6.25 7.23 -26.42
N THR A 603 -7.17 6.51 -25.80
CA THR A 603 -6.92 5.14 -25.32
C THR A 603 -6.54 4.18 -26.43
N VAL A 604 -7.10 4.31 -27.63
CA VAL A 604 -6.73 3.50 -28.80
C VAL A 604 -5.27 3.72 -29.20
N THR A 605 -4.83 4.97 -29.32
CA THR A 605 -3.44 5.30 -29.64
C THR A 605 -2.49 4.81 -28.55
N GLN A 606 -2.90 4.91 -27.29
CA GLN A 606 -2.11 4.39 -26.16
C GLN A 606 -2.01 2.87 -26.19
N GLY A 607 -3.11 2.17 -26.48
CA GLY A 607 -3.12 0.71 -26.63
C GLY A 607 -2.15 0.25 -27.72
N ILE A 608 -2.23 0.83 -28.92
CA ILE A 608 -1.31 0.51 -30.04
C ILE A 608 0.15 0.79 -29.66
N GLN A 609 0.42 1.88 -28.93
CA GLN A 609 1.78 2.26 -28.56
C GLN A 609 2.39 1.35 -27.49
N TYR A 610 1.60 0.93 -26.49
CA TYR A 610 2.10 0.27 -25.27
C TYR A 610 1.74 -1.22 -25.17
N ASP A 611 0.88 -1.70 -26.06
CA ASP A 611 0.47 -3.09 -26.23
C ASP A 611 0.28 -3.41 -27.73
N PRO A 612 1.29 -3.20 -28.60
CA PRO A 612 1.12 -3.23 -30.06
C PRO A 612 0.56 -4.55 -30.62
N GLU A 613 0.80 -5.67 -29.95
CA GLU A 613 0.30 -7.00 -30.33
C GLU A 613 -1.05 -7.34 -29.67
N GLY A 614 -1.55 -6.46 -28.81
CA GLY A 614 -2.74 -6.67 -28.00
C GLY A 614 -2.59 -7.83 -27.01
N ARG A 615 -1.42 -8.01 -26.37
CA ARG A 615 -1.17 -9.11 -25.41
C ARG A 615 -1.99 -8.94 -24.15
N LEU A 616 -2.02 -7.73 -23.57
CA LEU A 616 -2.87 -7.44 -22.41
C LEU A 616 -4.34 -7.66 -22.78
N ILE A 617 -4.74 -7.15 -23.95
CA ILE A 617 -6.11 -7.31 -24.47
C ILE A 617 -6.47 -8.79 -24.62
N SER A 618 -5.63 -9.59 -25.26
CA SER A 618 -5.92 -11.01 -25.51
C SER A 618 -6.05 -11.80 -24.21
N ARG A 619 -5.20 -11.48 -23.23
CA ARG A 619 -5.17 -12.13 -21.92
C ARG A 619 -6.43 -11.86 -21.10
N TRP A 620 -6.89 -10.62 -21.06
CA TRP A 620 -8.01 -10.22 -20.21
C TRP A 620 -9.37 -10.16 -20.94
N LEU A 621 -9.35 -10.10 -22.27
CA LEU A 621 -10.53 -10.08 -23.15
C LEU A 621 -10.45 -11.24 -24.17
N PRO A 622 -10.69 -12.49 -23.75
CA PRO A 622 -10.55 -13.67 -24.63
C PRO A 622 -11.38 -13.59 -25.92
N ALA A 623 -12.55 -12.93 -25.89
CA ALA A 623 -13.38 -12.68 -27.07
C ALA A 623 -12.63 -11.93 -28.18
N LEU A 624 -11.65 -11.09 -27.83
CA LEU A 624 -10.81 -10.34 -28.77
C LEU A 624 -9.48 -11.05 -29.06
N GLY A 625 -9.13 -12.12 -28.34
CA GLY A 625 -7.79 -12.70 -28.38
C GLY A 625 -7.38 -13.27 -29.75
N LYS A 626 -8.35 -13.77 -30.51
CA LYS A 626 -8.14 -14.34 -31.87
C LYS A 626 -8.06 -13.29 -32.97
N LEU A 627 -8.40 -12.03 -32.67
CA LEU A 627 -8.39 -10.96 -33.66
C LEU A 627 -6.94 -10.61 -34.05
N PRO A 628 -6.68 -10.15 -35.28
CA PRO A 628 -5.46 -9.41 -35.63
C PRO A 628 -5.24 -8.21 -34.71
N SER A 629 -3.98 -7.81 -34.49
CA SER A 629 -3.60 -6.72 -33.57
C SER A 629 -4.39 -5.43 -33.79
N ASP A 630 -4.60 -5.02 -35.04
CA ASP A 630 -5.33 -3.80 -35.37
C ASP A 630 -6.78 -3.86 -34.88
N TRP A 631 -7.44 -5.01 -35.09
CA TRP A 631 -8.81 -5.25 -34.63
C TRP A 631 -8.92 -5.44 -33.12
N LYS A 632 -7.88 -5.93 -32.44
CA LYS A 632 -7.86 -5.98 -30.96
C LYS A 632 -8.00 -4.60 -30.34
N HIS A 633 -7.42 -3.56 -30.95
CA HIS A 633 -7.49 -2.20 -30.42
C HIS A 633 -8.74 -1.43 -30.87
N ARG A 634 -9.34 -1.83 -31.99
CA ARG A 634 -10.48 -1.15 -32.62
C ARG A 634 -11.55 -2.14 -33.11
N PRO A 635 -12.10 -2.98 -32.22
CA PRO A 635 -13.07 -3.98 -32.67
C PRO A 635 -14.35 -3.32 -33.20
N PHE A 636 -14.66 -2.10 -32.73
CA PHE A 636 -15.78 -1.27 -33.17
C PHE A 636 -15.66 -0.72 -34.61
N ASP A 637 -14.49 -0.85 -35.25
CA ASP A 637 -14.30 -0.48 -36.66
C ASP A 637 -14.55 -1.69 -37.60
N MET A 638 -14.82 -2.90 -37.07
CA MET A 638 -15.07 -4.10 -37.88
C MET A 638 -16.45 -4.06 -38.57
N SER A 639 -16.45 -4.41 -39.86
CA SER A 639 -17.69 -4.64 -40.61
C SER A 639 -18.45 -5.87 -40.08
N GLU A 640 -19.73 -6.03 -40.44
CA GLU A 640 -20.48 -7.25 -40.10
C GLU A 640 -19.84 -8.52 -40.71
N GLU A 641 -19.24 -8.40 -41.89
CA GLU A 641 -18.49 -9.47 -42.54
C GLU A 641 -17.25 -9.86 -41.72
N ASP A 642 -16.49 -8.87 -41.24
CA ASP A 642 -15.31 -9.10 -40.40
C ASP A 642 -15.71 -9.70 -39.03
N GLN A 643 -16.79 -9.21 -38.41
CA GLN A 643 -17.32 -9.77 -37.16
C GLN A 643 -17.73 -11.24 -37.34
N THR A 644 -18.37 -11.56 -38.47
CA THR A 644 -18.72 -12.94 -38.84
C THR A 644 -17.47 -13.79 -39.05
N ARG A 645 -16.51 -13.28 -39.83
CA ARG A 645 -15.25 -13.97 -40.18
C ARG A 645 -14.45 -14.35 -38.94
N TRP A 646 -14.37 -13.45 -37.96
CA TRP A 646 -13.60 -13.67 -36.74
C TRP A 646 -14.41 -14.22 -35.57
N GLY A 647 -15.74 -14.36 -35.72
CA GLY A 647 -16.63 -14.88 -34.69
C GLY A 647 -16.67 -14.00 -33.44
N CYS A 648 -16.60 -12.68 -33.60
CA CYS A 648 -16.64 -11.70 -32.51
C CYS A 648 -17.69 -10.63 -32.82
N TRP A 649 -18.92 -10.83 -32.32
CA TRP A 649 -20.04 -9.93 -32.53
C TRP A 649 -20.13 -8.86 -31.45
N LEU A 650 -20.12 -7.59 -31.87
CA LEU A 650 -20.26 -6.47 -30.94
C LEU A 650 -21.67 -6.38 -30.36
N GLY A 651 -21.76 -6.10 -29.06
CA GLY A 651 -23.01 -6.15 -28.30
C GLY A 651 -23.41 -7.54 -27.83
N LYS A 652 -22.70 -8.59 -28.25
CA LYS A 652 -22.91 -9.98 -27.81
C LYS A 652 -21.66 -10.57 -27.16
N ASP A 653 -20.58 -10.71 -27.92
CA ASP A 653 -19.33 -11.33 -27.46
C ASP A 653 -18.38 -10.32 -26.82
N TYR A 654 -18.45 -9.06 -27.28
CA TYR A 654 -17.76 -7.92 -26.69
C TYR A 654 -18.66 -6.67 -26.77
N PRO A 655 -18.72 -5.79 -25.75
CA PRO A 655 -19.62 -4.65 -25.75
C PRO A 655 -19.34 -3.67 -26.91
N ALA A 656 -20.43 -3.10 -27.45
CA ALA A 656 -20.34 -1.94 -28.32
C ALA A 656 -19.79 -0.73 -27.53
N PRO A 657 -19.07 0.20 -28.19
CA PRO A 657 -18.45 1.32 -27.50
C PRO A 657 -19.51 2.24 -26.87
N ILE A 658 -19.35 2.56 -25.59
CA ILE A 658 -20.33 3.34 -24.81
C ILE A 658 -20.35 4.83 -25.14
N ILE A 659 -19.36 5.28 -25.92
CA ILE A 659 -19.22 6.61 -26.50
C ILE A 659 -18.61 6.46 -27.89
N ASP A 660 -18.83 7.43 -28.78
CA ASP A 660 -18.20 7.44 -30.11
C ASP A 660 -16.67 7.59 -30.00
N SER A 661 -15.94 6.69 -30.66
CA SER A 661 -14.48 6.63 -30.66
C SER A 661 -13.85 7.92 -31.23
N ASN A 662 -14.53 8.61 -32.14
CA ASN A 662 -14.06 9.88 -32.72
C ASN A 662 -14.22 11.08 -31.78
N THR A 663 -15.15 11.00 -30.81
CA THR A 663 -15.44 12.09 -29.86
C THR A 663 -14.87 11.88 -28.47
N GLN A 664 -14.09 10.81 -28.27
CA GLN A 664 -13.48 10.40 -27.00
C GLN A 664 -12.80 11.52 -26.19
N VAL A 665 -12.20 12.52 -26.84
CA VAL A 665 -11.49 13.65 -26.19
C VAL A 665 -12.30 14.95 -26.25
N GLY A 666 -13.41 14.97 -26.98
CA GLY A 666 -14.19 16.17 -27.30
C GLY A 666 -15.13 16.66 -26.20
N ILE A 667 -15.47 15.82 -25.23
CA ILE A 667 -16.52 16.14 -24.24
C ILE A 667 -16.05 17.23 -23.26
N LEU A 668 -14.81 17.18 -22.75
CA LEU A 668 -14.29 18.18 -21.82
C LEU A 668 -13.71 19.46 -22.46
N LYS A 669 -13.35 19.45 -23.76
CA LYS A 669 -12.96 20.71 -24.44
C LYS A 669 -14.09 21.74 -24.50
N LYS A 670 -15.32 21.32 -24.18
CA LYS A 670 -16.54 22.15 -24.16
C LYS A 670 -16.96 22.58 -22.76
N LEU A 671 -16.30 22.12 -21.69
CA LEU A 671 -16.59 22.62 -20.35
C LEU A 671 -15.81 23.93 -20.11
N PRO A 672 -16.47 24.99 -19.59
CA PRO A 672 -15.77 26.21 -19.24
C PRO A 672 -14.67 25.90 -18.21
N ARG A 673 -13.51 26.56 -18.39
CA ARG A 673 -12.36 26.44 -17.48
C ARG A 673 -12.63 27.08 -16.14
#